data_AF-A0A511KNR1-F1
#
_entry.id   AF-A0A511KNR1-F1
#
_cell.length_a   1.000
_cell.length_b   1.000
_cell.length_c   1.000
_cell.angle_alpha   90.00
_cell.angle_beta   90.00
_cell.angle_gamma   90.00
#
_symmetry.space_group_name_H-M   'P 1'
#
loop_
_entity.id
_entity.type
_entity.pdbx_description
1 polymer ?
#
loop_
_entity_poly.entity_id
_entity_poly.type
_entity_poly.pdbx_seq_one_letter_code
_entity_poly.pdbx_strand_id
1 'polypeptide(L)'
;MRDVRVTLVGDEGVGKSSIISALIKESFVRLAPRTVLPEVTIPPAVTPGHNVTTVIIDTSPRPEDRSHLVNEIRKAHVVAIVYSIDNPNSFDRVPTYWLPTIRSLGVNVPVILIGNKIDLREGQVTNQALEDGELRFQIVPIMQEYKEVETCVECSALLPLNISEVFFFAQNAVLHPTAPLYDTRQHTLKPAAVAALSRIFRLVDADKDGLLSPDELNDFQRLVFDAPLQSREIEGVKEVVEEMTDGSGVEEGGLNEEGWLALHTYFIQKGRLETTWKALRCFGYGEDLMLREEFLYPRFDIPNDCTAELSPRGYQFFTDIFELFDQDRDGALSPSELDNLFSTSPGNPWVAGGFPETTLTTPEGAVTLQGWLAQWSMTTLLEPRVTLSYLAYLGYPHSSTSSSVSSSSYPPTLSPSASTSSRRNPFSSTSSTAARDSSPSYQLLPTTSALQTTKPRRPSRRKGTPVERNVFLAYVLGAAGSGKTSLLRAFVGKGFEEDEEGLAAAIGSAGRGKAATWPRKTIGAGSVEGFAGGEVYEGAGGPRAVSGALYSGRGKGKSVVNCVEEGGGERYLVLQEFGSTYESEVLRSKKKLELADVLVFVYDSSDTNSFSYVSNLRQQYKLDDIPTIFVATKSDLDLAQQRHEVQPDTYCRKLSLRVPLAVSVKRGELADLYHTIVRIAIHPLSALPYGPDRSSASSLLGFPVTRTQFYLCASAGLTATVAVGLVWWTRARIVTHAAGGGAPAGSGGAGGGPAGVVGGASKGLIGWLGSLRTETPIMNAEMLAALGGIDTVPFAQQGGGGGQPAFAAHQPRNSTMLDLVFILDCTGCAFPFLSLVLVEQKHPMSSPNSFSRLLRGWIAAMGSYIASATKNIEVICENIVQSGHLPSADCLRIGLIGYRDYPPQDNSYVTKSFPFTSSVPTMKEQLKSLYASGGGDGPEAVTAGIRAALDLDWRADAAKMCVLIADAPCHGIGEYGDGFPQGGPDGEDPLVLCRQMAAAGIPLFVVACEPALSGYQYGLDLFNAFTVITSALLVPLTTADLLSHVIVGSALEHLEMERLIQEVGNAVAERIHAGMQTVDDVARELHERLLLRGEETKQLKFESIHRETEESRHNVRVFVEAPSLEAAKPQLQKIRGSRFTEKYLQSRYNSSFARSIPGACSMLYPSLPPRPGSHPASISSSLSLSTSPSSPPRRVVSEFKPFAASSGLSVADAPLGLAHQNQPSMSEDEVDKLAQSVELKFAGISLEQAKRITNASAWRTAPPRA
;
A
#
# COMPACT_ATOMS: atom_id res chain seq x y z
N MET A 1 -16.49 0.00 -20.68
CA MET A 1 -15.87 0.37 -21.97
C MET A 1 -14.99 1.58 -21.73
N ARG A 2 -14.06 1.88 -22.65
CA ARG A 2 -13.44 3.19 -22.74
C ARG A 2 -14.26 4.04 -23.70
N ASP A 3 -14.35 5.32 -23.40
CA ASP A 3 -14.99 6.32 -24.24
C ASP A 3 -13.90 7.28 -24.76
N VAL A 4 -13.94 7.66 -26.04
CA VAL A 4 -12.92 8.52 -26.68
C VAL A 4 -13.49 9.91 -26.92
N ARG A 5 -12.97 10.93 -26.24
CA ARG A 5 -13.36 12.34 -26.44
C ARG A 5 -12.50 13.00 -27.50
N VAL A 6 -13.05 13.21 -28.69
CA VAL A 6 -12.43 13.87 -29.84
C VAL A 6 -12.81 15.36 -29.82
N THR A 7 -11.86 16.23 -29.53
CA THR A 7 -12.12 17.69 -29.49
C THR A 7 -11.60 18.36 -30.75
N LEU A 8 -12.48 18.88 -31.60
CA LEU A 8 -12.11 19.61 -32.82
C LEU A 8 -11.76 21.05 -32.49
N VAL A 9 -10.55 21.48 -32.89
CA VAL A 9 -10.03 22.85 -32.72
C VAL A 9 -9.52 23.40 -34.06
N GLY A 10 -9.14 24.67 -34.13
CA GLY A 10 -8.78 25.35 -35.38
C GLY A 10 -9.56 26.65 -35.60
N ASP A 11 -9.21 27.38 -36.65
CA ASP A 11 -9.67 28.75 -36.90
C ASP A 11 -11.19 28.89 -37.22
N GLU A 12 -11.68 30.13 -37.30
CA GLU A 12 -13.06 30.39 -37.73
C GLU A 12 -13.15 30.21 -39.26
N GLY A 13 -14.18 29.49 -39.74
CA GLY A 13 -14.37 29.21 -41.17
C GLY A 13 -13.66 27.96 -41.74
N VAL A 14 -12.83 27.25 -40.94
CA VAL A 14 -12.16 26.00 -41.38
C VAL A 14 -13.10 24.78 -41.51
N GLY A 15 -14.32 24.87 -40.96
CA GLY A 15 -15.37 23.87 -41.18
C GLY A 15 -15.52 22.74 -40.15
N LYS A 16 -15.03 22.90 -38.91
CA LYS A 16 -15.19 21.95 -37.79
C LYS A 16 -16.60 21.37 -37.67
N SER A 17 -17.59 22.26 -37.49
CA SER A 17 -19.02 21.94 -37.41
C SER A 17 -19.56 21.24 -38.67
N SER A 18 -18.97 21.52 -39.84
CA SER A 18 -19.35 20.88 -41.10
C SER A 18 -18.84 19.45 -41.20
N ILE A 19 -17.63 19.15 -40.72
CA ILE A 19 -17.09 17.77 -40.63
C ILE A 19 -17.99 16.92 -39.73
N ILE A 20 -18.32 17.43 -38.55
CA ILE A 20 -19.21 16.77 -37.58
C ILE A 20 -20.62 16.56 -38.18
N SER A 21 -21.20 17.59 -38.81
CA SER A 21 -22.51 17.45 -39.45
C SER A 21 -22.50 16.53 -40.68
N ALA A 22 -21.38 16.42 -41.40
CA ALA A 22 -21.25 15.51 -42.55
C ALA A 22 -21.19 14.05 -42.09
N LEU A 23 -20.48 13.76 -41.00
CA LEU A 23 -20.45 12.42 -40.37
C LEU A 23 -21.85 11.97 -39.93
N ILE A 24 -22.60 12.83 -39.24
CA ILE A 24 -23.91 12.48 -38.66
C ILE A 24 -25.01 12.29 -39.71
N LYS A 25 -24.89 12.92 -40.88
CA LYS A 25 -25.95 12.98 -41.91
C LYS A 25 -25.56 12.40 -43.26
N GLU A 26 -24.35 11.82 -43.37
CA GLU A 26 -23.76 11.28 -44.60
C GLU A 26 -23.76 12.28 -45.78
N SER A 27 -23.87 13.58 -45.48
CA SER A 27 -24.15 14.64 -46.46
C SER A 27 -23.82 16.03 -45.93
N PHE A 28 -23.40 16.93 -46.81
CA PHE A 28 -23.07 18.31 -46.44
C PHE A 28 -24.31 19.12 -46.05
N VAL A 29 -24.23 19.80 -44.90
CA VAL A 29 -25.26 20.74 -44.45
C VAL A 29 -24.69 22.15 -44.36
N ARG A 30 -25.37 23.09 -45.04
CA ARG A 30 -25.14 24.52 -44.86
C ARG A 30 -25.70 24.96 -43.50
N LEU A 31 -24.84 24.87 -42.47
CA LEU A 31 -25.09 25.46 -41.16
C LEU A 31 -25.13 27.00 -41.26
N ALA A 32 -25.72 27.66 -40.27
CA ALA A 32 -25.69 29.11 -40.20
C ALA A 32 -24.25 29.60 -39.91
N PRO A 33 -23.86 30.81 -40.35
CA PRO A 33 -22.63 31.43 -39.88
C PRO A 33 -22.60 31.45 -38.35
N ARG A 34 -21.42 31.17 -37.77
CA ARG A 34 -21.16 31.17 -36.33
C ARG A 34 -21.80 30.03 -35.49
N THR A 35 -22.47 29.05 -36.09
CA THR A 35 -22.93 27.85 -35.37
C THR A 35 -21.78 27.11 -34.69
N VAL A 36 -22.02 26.63 -33.46
CA VAL A 36 -21.27 25.56 -32.78
C VAL A 36 -22.27 24.46 -32.47
N LEU A 37 -21.89 23.19 -32.67
CA LEU A 37 -22.77 22.04 -32.38
C LEU A 37 -22.71 21.63 -30.90
N PRO A 38 -23.80 21.05 -30.34
CA PRO A 38 -23.74 20.41 -29.03
C PRO A 38 -22.85 19.16 -29.06
N GLU A 39 -22.50 18.63 -27.88
CA GLU A 39 -21.77 17.37 -27.74
C GLU A 39 -22.49 16.21 -28.45
N VAL A 40 -21.74 15.44 -29.26
CA VAL A 40 -22.26 14.34 -30.08
C VAL A 40 -21.69 13.01 -29.57
N THR A 41 -22.54 12.12 -29.09
CA THR A 41 -22.15 10.75 -28.69
C THR A 41 -22.49 9.74 -29.78
N ILE A 42 -21.48 9.08 -30.36
CA ILE A 42 -21.61 7.94 -31.25
C ILE A 42 -21.49 6.65 -30.42
N PRO A 43 -22.50 5.77 -30.44
CA PRO A 43 -22.48 4.54 -29.65
C PRO A 43 -21.55 3.48 -30.29
N PRO A 44 -20.98 2.56 -29.49
CA PRO A 44 -20.08 1.49 -29.95
C PRO A 44 -20.51 0.73 -31.20
N ALA A 45 -21.81 0.46 -31.37
CA ALA A 45 -22.38 -0.30 -32.48
C ALA A 45 -22.40 0.43 -33.83
N VAL A 46 -22.08 1.73 -33.87
CA VAL A 46 -21.97 2.54 -35.10
C VAL A 46 -20.51 2.87 -35.43
N THR A 47 -19.58 2.64 -34.48
CA THR A 47 -18.15 2.87 -34.62
C THR A 47 -17.47 1.69 -35.33
N PRO A 48 -16.85 1.86 -36.52
CA PRO A 48 -16.08 0.80 -37.18
C PRO A 48 -14.90 0.33 -36.33
N GLY A 49 -14.54 -0.95 -36.43
CA GLY A 49 -13.33 -1.54 -35.85
C GLY A 49 -13.32 -1.74 -34.32
N HIS A 50 -13.61 -0.70 -33.54
CA HIS A 50 -13.12 -0.63 -32.16
C HIS A 50 -14.18 -0.83 -31.05
N ASN A 51 -15.48 -0.86 -31.38
CA ASN A 51 -16.58 -1.08 -30.42
C ASN A 51 -16.48 -0.15 -29.17
N VAL A 52 -16.22 1.13 -29.42
CA VAL A 52 -15.93 2.18 -28.43
C VAL A 52 -16.90 3.35 -28.60
N THR A 53 -17.35 3.93 -27.48
CA THR A 53 -18.18 5.15 -27.50
C THR A 53 -17.29 6.31 -27.91
N THR A 54 -17.69 7.07 -28.93
CA THR A 54 -16.94 8.26 -29.35
C THR A 54 -17.74 9.50 -29.04
N VAL A 55 -17.14 10.44 -28.32
CA VAL A 55 -17.74 11.72 -27.94
C VAL A 55 -17.04 12.82 -28.72
N ILE A 56 -17.76 13.50 -29.61
CA ILE A 56 -17.20 14.51 -30.51
C ILE A 56 -17.63 15.90 -30.06
N ILE A 57 -16.65 16.78 -29.89
CA ILE A 57 -16.82 18.15 -29.40
C ILE A 57 -16.46 19.16 -30.48
N ASP A 58 -17.44 19.98 -30.86
CA ASP A 58 -17.23 21.18 -31.67
C ASP A 58 -16.78 22.34 -30.75
N THR A 59 -15.91 23.22 -31.25
CA THR A 59 -15.40 24.34 -30.45
C THR A 59 -15.39 25.66 -31.21
N SER A 60 -15.49 26.76 -30.48
CA SER A 60 -15.34 28.11 -31.03
C SER A 60 -13.96 28.68 -30.70
N PRO A 61 -13.24 29.27 -31.66
CA PRO A 61 -11.95 29.92 -31.45
C PRO A 61 -12.08 31.37 -30.95
N ARG A 62 -13.30 31.87 -30.70
CA ARG A 62 -13.54 33.29 -30.39
C ARG A 62 -13.08 33.70 -28.98
N PRO A 63 -12.79 34.99 -28.74
CA PRO A 63 -12.42 35.49 -27.43
C PRO A 63 -13.49 35.22 -26.35
N GLU A 64 -14.78 35.37 -26.68
CA GLU A 64 -15.89 35.09 -25.76
C GLU A 64 -15.98 33.61 -25.32
N ASP A 65 -15.60 32.68 -26.20
CA ASP A 65 -15.69 31.23 -25.98
C ASP A 65 -14.39 30.61 -25.43
N ARG A 66 -13.34 31.43 -25.22
CA ARG A 66 -11.96 30.97 -24.93
C ARG A 66 -11.87 30.10 -23.66
N SER A 67 -12.67 30.38 -22.64
CA SER A 67 -12.72 29.58 -21.40
C SER A 67 -13.31 28.18 -21.64
N HIS A 68 -14.36 28.08 -22.48
CA HIS A 68 -14.95 26.80 -22.88
C HIS A 68 -13.97 26.00 -23.75
N LEU A 69 -13.36 26.63 -24.75
CA LEU A 69 -12.33 26.02 -25.60
C LEU A 69 -11.19 25.40 -24.77
N VAL A 70 -10.65 26.14 -23.80
CA VAL A 70 -9.59 25.64 -22.89
C VAL A 70 -10.07 24.47 -22.04
N ASN A 71 -11.31 24.51 -21.53
CA ASN A 71 -11.89 23.43 -20.73
C ASN A 71 -12.06 22.14 -21.55
N GLU A 72 -12.48 22.23 -22.81
CA GLU A 72 -12.69 21.05 -23.67
C GLU A 72 -11.40 20.49 -24.27
N ILE A 73 -10.36 21.31 -24.47
CA ILE A 73 -9.02 20.83 -24.78
C ILE A 73 -8.43 20.06 -23.58
N ARG A 74 -8.61 20.56 -22.34
CA ARG A 74 -8.16 19.88 -21.10
C ARG A 74 -8.86 18.56 -20.80
N LYS A 75 -9.98 18.24 -21.46
CA LYS A 75 -10.72 16.97 -21.35
C LYS A 75 -10.52 16.04 -22.56
N ALA A 76 -9.85 16.50 -23.60
CA ALA A 76 -9.72 15.73 -24.84
C ALA A 76 -8.93 14.45 -24.58
N HIS A 77 -9.35 13.34 -25.18
CA HIS A 77 -8.50 12.14 -25.29
C HIS A 77 -7.67 12.20 -26.58
N VAL A 78 -8.12 12.97 -27.58
CA VAL A 78 -7.41 13.30 -28.82
C VAL A 78 -7.87 14.68 -29.32
N VAL A 79 -6.95 15.50 -29.81
CA VAL A 79 -7.22 16.85 -30.32
C VAL A 79 -7.12 16.87 -31.85
N ALA A 80 -8.21 17.27 -32.49
CA ALA A 80 -8.35 17.30 -33.95
C ALA A 80 -8.18 18.74 -34.45
N ILE A 81 -6.99 19.11 -34.93
CA ILE A 81 -6.69 20.47 -35.42
C ILE A 81 -7.10 20.59 -36.88
N VAL A 82 -8.22 21.27 -37.13
CA VAL A 82 -8.74 21.51 -38.48
C VAL A 82 -8.15 22.80 -39.06
N TYR A 83 -7.45 22.67 -40.18
CA TYR A 83 -7.08 23.78 -41.06
C TYR A 83 -7.87 23.69 -42.38
N SER A 84 -7.71 24.69 -43.23
CA SER A 84 -8.49 24.85 -44.45
C SER A 84 -7.57 25.05 -45.65
N ILE A 85 -7.66 24.17 -46.64
CA ILE A 85 -6.71 24.13 -47.77
C ILE A 85 -6.81 25.38 -48.67
N ASP A 86 -7.97 26.04 -48.67
CA ASP A 86 -8.23 27.35 -49.31
C ASP A 86 -7.70 28.57 -48.53
N ASN A 87 -7.11 28.38 -47.33
CA ASN A 87 -6.60 29.46 -46.50
C ASN A 87 -5.26 29.11 -45.84
N PRO A 88 -4.11 29.43 -46.47
CA PRO A 88 -2.77 29.15 -45.96
C PRO A 88 -2.55 29.62 -44.51
N ASN A 89 -3.05 30.80 -44.14
CA ASN A 89 -2.94 31.33 -42.77
C ASN A 89 -3.51 30.38 -41.70
N SER A 90 -4.50 29.54 -42.05
CA SER A 90 -5.06 28.56 -41.11
C SER A 90 -4.16 27.34 -40.90
N PHE A 91 -3.30 27.02 -41.87
CA PHE A 91 -2.23 26.02 -41.75
C PHE A 91 -1.01 26.62 -41.04
N ASP A 92 -0.58 27.84 -41.38
CA ASP A 92 0.54 28.54 -40.72
C ASP A 92 0.30 28.68 -39.20
N ARG A 93 -0.97 28.81 -38.78
CA ARG A 93 -1.39 28.87 -37.38
C ARG A 93 -1.41 27.52 -36.65
N VAL A 94 -1.19 26.39 -37.33
CA VAL A 94 -1.04 25.08 -36.68
C VAL A 94 0.21 25.06 -35.79
N PRO A 95 1.45 25.24 -36.31
CA PRO A 95 2.65 25.32 -35.48
C PRO A 95 2.80 26.66 -34.75
N THR A 96 2.32 27.79 -35.28
CA THR A 96 2.54 29.10 -34.64
C THR A 96 1.52 29.49 -33.56
N TYR A 97 0.38 28.81 -33.47
CA TYR A 97 -0.66 29.12 -32.47
C TYR A 97 -1.29 27.88 -31.83
N TRP A 98 -1.84 26.94 -32.62
CA TRP A 98 -2.66 25.86 -32.09
C TRP A 98 -1.87 24.83 -31.28
N LEU A 99 -0.77 24.31 -31.82
CA LEU A 99 0.10 23.36 -31.11
C LEU A 99 0.77 24.00 -29.87
N PRO A 100 1.37 25.21 -29.94
CA PRO A 100 1.83 25.92 -28.74
C PRO A 100 0.75 26.17 -27.69
N THR A 101 -0.49 26.46 -28.12
CA THR A 101 -1.61 26.64 -27.17
C THR A 101 -1.92 25.34 -26.44
N ILE A 102 -2.00 24.19 -27.13
CA ILE A 102 -2.26 22.89 -26.51
C ILE A 102 -1.16 22.55 -25.50
N ARG A 103 0.12 22.70 -25.89
CA ARG A 103 1.28 22.56 -24.98
C ARG A 103 1.17 23.47 -23.75
N SER A 104 0.83 24.75 -23.93
CA SER A 104 0.72 25.72 -22.82
C SER A 104 -0.40 25.42 -21.81
N LEU A 105 -1.34 24.52 -22.14
CA LEU A 105 -2.37 24.06 -21.22
C LEU A 105 -1.93 22.85 -20.38
N GLY A 106 -0.75 22.26 -20.66
CA GLY A 106 -0.29 21.03 -20.02
C GLY A 106 -1.02 19.78 -20.54
N VAL A 107 -1.53 19.81 -21.77
CA VAL A 107 -2.30 18.72 -22.37
C VAL A 107 -1.38 17.87 -23.24
N ASN A 108 -1.13 16.63 -22.81
CA ASN A 108 -0.25 15.66 -23.46
C ASN A 108 -1.08 14.46 -23.97
N VAL A 109 -1.85 14.70 -25.03
CA VAL A 109 -2.73 13.71 -25.68
C VAL A 109 -2.48 13.76 -27.20
N PRO A 110 -2.72 12.68 -27.96
CA PRO A 110 -2.47 12.68 -29.39
C PRO A 110 -3.22 13.78 -30.13
N VAL A 111 -2.59 14.27 -31.19
CA VAL A 111 -3.05 15.32 -32.07
C VAL A 111 -3.13 14.80 -33.49
N ILE A 112 -4.20 15.14 -34.20
CA ILE A 112 -4.36 14.84 -35.62
C ILE A 112 -4.60 16.15 -36.37
N LEU A 113 -3.85 16.34 -37.45
CA LEU A 113 -4.05 17.47 -38.36
C LEU A 113 -5.10 17.11 -39.40
N ILE A 114 -6.02 18.04 -39.68
CA ILE A 114 -7.13 17.81 -40.61
C ILE A 114 -7.15 18.91 -41.66
N GLY A 115 -6.72 18.58 -42.88
CA GLY A 115 -6.79 19.48 -44.04
C GLY A 115 -8.16 19.43 -44.69
N ASN A 116 -9.06 20.32 -44.29
CA ASN A 116 -10.42 20.34 -44.81
C ASN A 116 -10.53 21.15 -46.11
N LYS A 117 -11.59 20.85 -46.88
CA LYS A 117 -11.94 21.42 -48.18
C LYS A 117 -11.01 21.02 -49.34
N ILE A 118 -10.61 19.75 -49.42
CA ILE A 118 -9.86 19.22 -50.59
C ILE A 118 -10.57 19.45 -51.93
N ASP A 119 -11.90 19.62 -51.92
CA ASP A 119 -12.74 19.96 -53.08
C ASP A 119 -12.43 21.33 -53.71
N LEU A 120 -11.62 22.16 -53.04
CA LEU A 120 -11.15 23.46 -53.55
C LEU A 120 -9.73 23.43 -54.12
N ARG A 121 -9.06 22.26 -54.13
CA ARG A 121 -7.73 22.07 -54.75
C ARG A 121 -7.87 21.88 -56.26
N GLU A 122 -7.06 22.58 -57.04
CA GLU A 122 -7.00 22.39 -58.50
C GLU A 122 -6.32 21.06 -58.84
N GLY A 123 -7.06 20.13 -59.46
CA GLY A 123 -6.53 18.83 -59.91
C GLY A 123 -7.51 17.67 -59.77
N GLN A 124 -7.01 16.44 -59.83
CA GLN A 124 -7.76 15.28 -59.35
C GLN A 124 -7.61 15.18 -57.82
N VAL A 125 -8.73 15.11 -57.12
CA VAL A 125 -8.76 14.95 -55.66
C VAL A 125 -8.52 13.48 -55.32
N THR A 126 -7.26 13.09 -55.16
CA THR A 126 -6.84 11.75 -54.69
C THR A 126 -5.89 11.87 -53.50
N ASN A 127 -5.88 10.84 -52.64
CA ASN A 127 -5.04 10.82 -51.43
C ASN A 127 -3.52 10.78 -51.75
N GLN A 128 -3.14 10.45 -52.98
CA GLN A 128 -1.75 10.40 -53.47
C GLN A 128 -1.03 11.75 -53.34
N ALA A 129 -1.76 12.87 -53.31
CA ALA A 129 -1.18 14.20 -53.08
C ALA A 129 -0.55 14.38 -51.68
N LEU A 130 -0.93 13.54 -50.70
CA LEU A 130 -0.26 13.47 -49.39
C LEU A 130 1.01 12.60 -49.41
N GLU A 131 1.08 11.63 -50.32
CA GLU A 131 2.16 10.66 -50.40
C GLU A 131 3.34 11.23 -51.22
N ASP A 132 3.05 11.86 -52.37
CA ASP A 132 4.07 12.34 -53.33
C ASP A 132 4.18 13.89 -53.43
N GLY A 133 3.32 14.65 -52.75
CA GLY A 133 3.17 16.10 -52.97
C GLY A 133 3.96 17.05 -52.06
N GLU A 134 4.05 18.32 -52.48
CA GLU A 134 4.73 19.41 -51.74
C GLU A 134 4.26 19.58 -50.29
N LEU A 135 3.00 19.22 -49.99
CA LEU A 135 2.45 19.34 -48.64
C LEU A 135 3.10 18.36 -47.65
N ARG A 136 3.61 17.21 -48.12
CA ARG A 136 4.37 16.27 -47.28
C ARG A 136 5.63 16.91 -46.72
N PHE A 137 6.32 17.74 -47.51
CA PHE A 137 7.47 18.54 -47.07
C PHE A 137 7.11 19.61 -46.02
N GLN A 138 5.84 20.01 -45.91
CA GLN A 138 5.36 20.98 -44.92
C GLN A 138 4.87 20.29 -43.63
N ILE A 139 4.25 19.11 -43.75
CA ILE A 139 3.70 18.35 -42.61
C ILE A 139 4.81 17.57 -41.87
N VAL A 140 5.78 16.98 -42.57
CA VAL A 140 6.86 16.18 -41.95
C VAL A 140 7.66 16.97 -40.89
N PRO A 141 8.09 18.23 -41.13
CA PRO A 141 8.71 19.05 -40.09
C PRO A 141 7.85 19.23 -38.85
N ILE A 142 6.53 19.46 -39.02
CA ILE A 142 5.59 19.60 -37.90
C ILE A 142 5.54 18.29 -37.10
N MET A 143 5.47 17.13 -37.74
CA MET A 143 5.47 15.83 -37.04
C MET A 143 6.82 15.52 -36.33
N GLN A 144 7.94 16.07 -36.80
CA GLN A 144 9.26 15.91 -36.18
C GLN A 144 9.45 16.82 -34.95
N GLU A 145 8.89 18.03 -34.98
CA GLU A 145 8.90 19.02 -33.88
C GLU A 145 7.81 18.74 -32.82
N TYR A 146 6.63 18.29 -33.27
CA TYR A 146 5.46 18.00 -32.47
C TYR A 146 5.19 16.50 -32.41
N LYS A 147 5.85 15.82 -31.46
CA LYS A 147 5.71 14.38 -31.19
C LYS A 147 4.28 13.95 -30.85
N GLU A 148 3.47 14.89 -30.39
CA GLU A 148 2.03 14.68 -30.15
C GLU A 148 1.22 14.56 -31.46
N VAL A 149 1.73 15.06 -32.59
CA VAL A 149 1.07 14.94 -33.90
C VAL A 149 1.34 13.56 -34.49
N GLU A 150 0.33 12.69 -34.44
CA GLU A 150 0.45 11.30 -34.86
C GLU A 150 0.25 11.12 -36.38
N THR A 151 -0.68 11.86 -36.98
CA THR A 151 -0.99 11.78 -38.41
C THR A 151 -1.69 13.03 -38.95
N CYS A 152 -1.76 13.14 -40.28
CA CYS A 152 -2.51 14.17 -40.99
C CYS A 152 -3.49 13.52 -41.97
N VAL A 153 -4.75 13.96 -41.94
CA VAL A 153 -5.83 13.46 -42.81
C VAL A 153 -6.42 14.63 -43.59
N GLU A 154 -6.46 14.55 -44.92
CA GLU A 154 -7.17 15.54 -45.72
C GLU A 154 -8.58 15.08 -46.08
N CYS A 155 -9.58 15.97 -45.98
CA CYS A 155 -10.99 15.62 -46.11
C CYS A 155 -11.83 16.69 -46.83
N SER A 156 -13.01 16.30 -47.31
CA SER A 156 -14.05 17.24 -47.77
C SER A 156 -15.35 17.00 -47.02
N ALA A 157 -15.73 17.95 -46.18
CA ALA A 157 -17.08 17.99 -45.63
C ALA A 157 -18.17 18.28 -46.68
N LEU A 158 -17.81 18.78 -47.88
CA LEU A 158 -18.74 19.07 -48.98
C LEU A 158 -19.09 17.82 -49.80
N LEU A 159 -18.10 16.95 -50.02
CA LEU A 159 -18.20 15.71 -50.82
C LEU A 159 -18.20 14.42 -49.96
N PRO A 160 -18.51 14.52 -48.65
CA PRO A 160 -18.17 13.53 -47.62
C PRO A 160 -16.88 12.69 -47.77
N LEU A 161 -15.81 13.24 -48.35
CA LEU A 161 -14.57 12.50 -48.59
C LEU A 161 -13.69 12.45 -47.33
N ASN A 162 -13.16 11.27 -47.02
CA ASN A 162 -12.26 10.96 -45.89
C ASN A 162 -12.80 11.35 -44.50
N ILE A 163 -14.12 11.52 -44.34
CA ILE A 163 -14.73 11.99 -43.09
C ILE A 163 -14.74 10.91 -42.01
N SER A 164 -14.94 9.63 -42.37
CA SER A 164 -14.91 8.51 -41.42
C SER A 164 -13.49 8.25 -40.92
N GLU A 165 -12.53 8.39 -41.82
CA GLU A 165 -11.10 8.18 -41.66
C GLU A 165 -10.52 9.12 -40.60
N VAL A 166 -10.93 10.40 -40.59
CA VAL A 166 -10.60 11.37 -39.53
C VAL A 166 -10.91 10.82 -38.13
N PHE A 167 -12.09 10.22 -37.93
CA PHE A 167 -12.51 9.71 -36.62
C PHE A 167 -11.95 8.31 -36.32
N PHE A 168 -11.70 7.50 -37.34
CA PHE A 168 -11.00 6.22 -37.22
C PHE A 168 -9.54 6.42 -36.74
N PHE A 169 -8.79 7.33 -37.37
CA PHE A 169 -7.44 7.68 -36.88
C PHE A 169 -7.50 8.32 -35.49
N ALA A 170 -8.49 9.16 -35.19
CA ALA A 170 -8.66 9.74 -33.86
C ALA A 170 -8.93 8.68 -32.77
N GLN A 171 -9.61 7.59 -33.10
CA GLN A 171 -9.78 6.45 -32.19
C GLN A 171 -8.49 5.64 -32.06
N ASN A 172 -7.82 5.32 -33.17
CA ASN A 172 -6.56 4.56 -33.15
C ASN A 172 -5.46 5.25 -32.33
N ALA A 173 -5.31 6.57 -32.44
CA ALA A 173 -4.31 7.31 -31.68
C ALA A 173 -4.46 7.15 -30.15
N VAL A 174 -5.70 7.02 -29.66
CA VAL A 174 -6.00 6.80 -28.23
C VAL A 174 -5.95 5.32 -27.86
N LEU A 175 -6.37 4.44 -28.76
CA LEU A 175 -6.54 3.01 -28.49
C LEU A 175 -5.30 2.17 -28.82
N HIS A 176 -4.35 2.70 -29.58
CA HIS A 176 -3.19 1.97 -30.10
C HIS A 176 -1.93 2.86 -30.15
N PRO A 177 -1.60 3.62 -29.08
CA PRO A 177 -0.59 4.67 -29.13
C PRO A 177 0.80 4.14 -29.55
N THR A 178 1.47 4.87 -30.45
CA THR A 178 2.84 4.54 -30.89
C THR A 178 3.89 4.74 -29.80
N ALA A 179 3.66 5.74 -28.93
CA ALA A 179 4.68 6.28 -28.01
C ALA A 179 5.29 5.28 -27.00
N PRO A 180 4.56 4.26 -26.47
CA PRO A 180 5.16 3.23 -25.63
C PRO A 180 6.02 2.24 -26.43
N LEU A 181 5.63 1.93 -27.68
CA LEU A 181 6.21 0.85 -28.47
C LEU A 181 7.54 1.23 -29.15
N TYR A 182 7.61 2.43 -29.72
CA TYR A 182 8.57 2.73 -30.78
C TYR A 182 9.12 4.15 -30.64
N ASP A 183 10.39 4.36 -31.02
CA ASP A 183 10.96 5.69 -31.14
C ASP A 183 11.10 6.09 -32.61
N THR A 184 10.20 6.98 -33.05
CA THR A 184 10.12 7.49 -34.42
C THR A 184 11.37 8.28 -34.88
N ARG A 185 12.31 8.61 -33.98
CA ARG A 185 13.58 9.28 -34.33
C ARG A 185 14.74 8.30 -34.45
N GLN A 186 14.72 7.18 -33.71
CA GLN A 186 15.73 6.11 -33.82
C GLN A 186 15.32 5.00 -34.79
N HIS A 187 14.05 4.96 -35.19
CA HIS A 187 13.44 3.91 -36.01
C HIS A 187 13.48 2.50 -35.38
N THR A 188 13.52 2.42 -34.05
CA THR A 188 13.63 1.19 -33.27
C THR A 188 12.49 1.01 -32.26
N LEU A 189 12.19 -0.25 -31.93
CA LEU A 189 11.39 -0.58 -30.74
C LEU A 189 12.06 -0.06 -29.47
N LYS A 190 11.25 0.32 -28.47
CA LYS A 190 11.74 0.73 -27.15
C LYS A 190 12.07 -0.49 -26.28
N PRO A 191 13.02 -0.41 -25.34
CA PRO A 191 13.45 -1.58 -24.54
C PRO A 191 12.32 -2.30 -23.80
N ALA A 192 11.31 -1.58 -23.31
CA ALA A 192 10.13 -2.18 -22.68
C ALA A 192 9.25 -2.96 -23.69
N ALA A 193 9.12 -2.46 -24.91
CA ALA A 193 8.39 -3.14 -25.99
C ALA A 193 9.13 -4.37 -26.51
N VAL A 194 10.47 -4.27 -26.63
CA VAL A 194 11.33 -5.43 -26.90
C VAL A 194 11.12 -6.48 -25.80
N ALA A 195 11.34 -6.14 -24.53
CA ALA A 195 11.19 -7.10 -23.42
C ALA A 195 9.79 -7.73 -23.37
N ALA A 196 8.73 -6.95 -23.63
CA ALA A 196 7.36 -7.46 -23.68
C ALA A 196 7.14 -8.45 -24.84
N LEU A 197 7.64 -8.13 -26.04
CA LEU A 197 7.53 -8.97 -27.24
C LEU A 197 8.44 -10.20 -27.20
N SER A 198 9.66 -10.09 -26.67
CA SER A 198 10.58 -11.20 -26.37
C SER A 198 9.98 -12.19 -25.37
N ARG A 199 9.26 -11.71 -24.35
CA ARG A 199 8.50 -12.59 -23.46
C ARG A 199 7.31 -13.25 -24.17
N ILE A 200 6.65 -12.58 -25.12
CA ILE A 200 5.59 -13.22 -25.93
C ILE A 200 6.21 -14.30 -26.82
N PHE A 201 7.33 -14.03 -27.49
CA PHE A 201 8.07 -15.00 -28.29
C PHE A 201 8.28 -16.30 -27.52
N ARG A 202 8.93 -16.23 -26.34
CA ARG A 202 9.24 -17.38 -25.46
C ARG A 202 8.01 -18.03 -24.79
N LEU A 203 6.80 -17.55 -25.06
CA LEU A 203 5.52 -18.15 -24.65
C LEU A 203 4.67 -18.65 -25.83
N VAL A 204 5.04 -18.31 -27.07
CA VAL A 204 4.44 -18.83 -28.31
C VAL A 204 5.28 -20.00 -28.83
N ASP A 205 6.60 -19.85 -28.80
CA ASP A 205 7.58 -20.93 -28.79
C ASP A 205 7.13 -21.96 -27.74
N ALA A 206 6.79 -23.16 -28.18
CA ALA A 206 6.10 -24.18 -27.39
C ALA A 206 7.04 -25.29 -26.94
N ASP A 207 8.05 -25.65 -27.75
CA ASP A 207 9.01 -26.73 -27.46
C ASP A 207 10.40 -26.23 -26.99
N LYS A 208 10.62 -24.91 -26.98
CA LYS A 208 11.85 -24.21 -26.53
C LYS A 208 13.05 -24.40 -27.43
N ASP A 209 12.85 -24.63 -28.73
CA ASP A 209 13.94 -24.64 -29.72
C ASP A 209 14.51 -23.23 -30.03
N GLY A 210 13.78 -22.16 -29.69
CA GLY A 210 14.18 -20.76 -29.91
C GLY A 210 13.74 -20.16 -31.25
N LEU A 211 12.89 -20.87 -32.00
CA LEU A 211 12.25 -20.46 -33.24
C LEU A 211 10.72 -20.39 -33.07
N LEU A 212 10.03 -19.93 -34.11
CA LEU A 212 8.57 -20.00 -34.25
C LEU A 212 8.23 -20.72 -35.55
N SER A 213 7.82 -21.98 -35.45
CA SER A 213 7.41 -22.81 -36.58
C SER A 213 6.13 -22.30 -37.26
N PRO A 214 5.82 -22.74 -38.50
CA PRO A 214 4.57 -22.39 -39.18
C PRO A 214 3.30 -22.81 -38.43
N ASP A 215 3.37 -23.78 -37.51
CA ASP A 215 2.24 -24.22 -36.69
C ASP A 215 2.08 -23.37 -35.43
N GLU A 216 3.15 -23.00 -34.73
CA GLU A 216 3.10 -22.09 -33.56
C GLU A 216 2.72 -20.66 -33.96
N LEU A 217 3.23 -20.18 -35.09
CA LEU A 217 2.78 -18.93 -35.69
C LEU A 217 1.27 -18.98 -35.98
N ASN A 218 0.76 -20.14 -36.40
CA ASN A 218 -0.66 -20.34 -36.63
C ASN A 218 -1.48 -20.42 -35.33
N ASP A 219 -0.96 -21.02 -34.27
CA ASP A 219 -1.64 -21.04 -32.96
C ASP A 219 -1.62 -19.67 -32.27
N PHE A 220 -0.54 -18.89 -32.41
CA PHE A 220 -0.55 -17.47 -32.08
C PHE A 220 -1.58 -16.68 -32.88
N GLN A 221 -1.69 -16.91 -34.20
CA GLN A 221 -2.67 -16.23 -35.05
C GLN A 221 -4.11 -16.61 -34.69
N ARG A 222 -4.38 -17.88 -34.35
CA ARG A 222 -5.67 -18.34 -33.81
C ARG A 222 -5.98 -17.68 -32.45
N LEU A 223 -5.01 -17.64 -31.54
CA LEU A 223 -5.14 -17.09 -30.18
C LEU A 223 -5.35 -15.57 -30.17
N VAL A 224 -4.60 -14.83 -31.00
CA VAL A 224 -4.60 -13.36 -30.99
C VAL A 224 -5.55 -12.78 -32.03
N PHE A 225 -5.67 -13.37 -33.22
CA PHE A 225 -6.40 -12.79 -34.36
C PHE A 225 -7.66 -13.56 -34.77
N ASP A 226 -8.00 -14.65 -34.07
CA ASP A 226 -9.19 -15.48 -34.30
C ASP A 226 -9.20 -16.18 -35.69
N ALA A 227 -8.06 -16.17 -36.40
CA ALA A 227 -7.91 -16.73 -37.75
C ALA A 227 -6.47 -17.24 -38.00
N PRO A 228 -6.28 -18.39 -38.67
CA PRO A 228 -4.95 -18.87 -39.10
C PRO A 228 -4.48 -18.18 -40.38
N LEU A 229 -3.17 -18.26 -40.66
CA LEU A 229 -2.55 -17.86 -41.93
C LEU A 229 -2.43 -19.07 -42.87
N GLN A 230 -2.59 -18.83 -44.18
CA GLN A 230 -2.29 -19.81 -45.22
C GLN A 230 -0.77 -19.95 -45.39
N SER A 231 -0.28 -21.11 -45.82
CA SER A 231 1.17 -21.35 -46.01
C SER A 231 1.85 -20.28 -46.86
N ARG A 232 1.19 -19.81 -47.92
CA ARG A 232 1.69 -18.72 -48.79
C ARG A 232 1.71 -17.34 -48.12
N GLU A 233 0.85 -17.10 -47.14
CA GLU A 233 0.85 -15.88 -46.34
C GLU A 233 1.99 -15.92 -45.31
N ILE A 234 2.37 -17.11 -44.83
CA ILE A 234 3.54 -17.34 -43.97
C ILE A 234 4.85 -17.22 -44.77
N GLU A 235 4.91 -17.79 -45.98
CA GLU A 235 6.02 -17.59 -46.93
C GLU A 235 6.25 -16.09 -47.18
N GLY A 236 5.20 -15.34 -47.51
CA GLY A 236 5.30 -13.88 -47.71
C GLY A 236 5.62 -13.07 -46.43
N VAL A 237 5.43 -13.64 -45.23
CA VAL A 237 5.92 -13.05 -43.98
C VAL A 237 7.41 -13.33 -43.78
N LYS A 238 7.89 -14.53 -44.11
CA LYS A 238 9.33 -14.86 -44.11
C LYS A 238 10.10 -14.01 -45.13
N GLU A 239 9.61 -13.88 -46.37
CA GLU A 239 10.21 -13.01 -47.41
C GLU A 239 10.43 -11.57 -46.92
N VAL A 240 9.43 -10.97 -46.25
CA VAL A 240 9.52 -9.60 -45.71
C VAL A 240 10.50 -9.50 -44.53
N VAL A 241 10.59 -10.53 -43.69
CA VAL A 241 11.54 -10.53 -42.56
C VAL A 241 12.97 -10.77 -43.04
N GLU A 242 13.19 -11.63 -44.03
CA GLU A 242 14.49 -11.81 -44.70
C GLU A 242 14.97 -10.49 -45.31
N GLU A 243 14.12 -9.76 -46.04
CA GLU A 243 14.43 -8.43 -46.60
C GLU A 243 14.76 -7.39 -45.51
N MET A 244 14.15 -7.49 -44.33
CA MET A 244 14.35 -6.54 -43.23
C MET A 244 15.53 -6.85 -42.29
N THR A 245 16.10 -8.06 -42.35
CA THR A 245 17.13 -8.54 -41.43
C THR A 245 18.42 -8.97 -42.14
N ASP A 246 18.57 -8.62 -43.43
CA ASP A 246 19.63 -9.14 -44.31
C ASP A 246 19.74 -10.69 -44.27
N GLY A 247 18.62 -11.36 -43.99
CA GLY A 247 18.50 -12.81 -43.84
C GLY A 247 18.73 -13.39 -42.44
N SER A 248 19.03 -12.62 -41.39
CA SER A 248 19.29 -13.17 -40.05
C SER A 248 18.03 -13.58 -39.26
N GLY A 249 16.86 -13.03 -39.60
CA GLY A 249 15.61 -13.23 -38.85
C GLY A 249 14.84 -14.52 -39.15
N VAL A 250 15.31 -15.34 -40.09
CA VAL A 250 14.61 -16.56 -40.56
C VAL A 250 15.62 -17.71 -40.66
N GLU A 251 15.26 -18.86 -40.10
CA GLU A 251 16.12 -20.05 -40.05
C GLU A 251 15.41 -21.28 -40.64
N GLU A 252 16.11 -22.42 -40.73
CA GLU A 252 15.61 -23.69 -41.31
C GLU A 252 14.59 -24.41 -40.39
N GLY A 253 13.54 -23.67 -40.02
CA GLY A 253 12.39 -24.11 -39.22
C GLY A 253 11.37 -22.97 -39.12
N GLY A 254 11.75 -21.88 -38.46
CA GLY A 254 10.83 -20.80 -38.07
C GLY A 254 11.28 -19.38 -38.39
N LEU A 255 10.72 -18.42 -37.66
CA LEU A 255 11.32 -17.10 -37.41
C LEU A 255 11.98 -17.14 -36.03
N ASN A 256 13.16 -16.54 -35.85
CA ASN A 256 13.81 -16.42 -34.54
C ASN A 256 13.36 -15.13 -33.80
N GLU A 257 13.89 -14.88 -32.60
CA GLU A 257 13.49 -13.72 -31.79
C GLU A 257 13.80 -12.37 -32.49
N GLU A 258 14.86 -12.30 -33.30
CA GLU A 258 15.17 -11.11 -34.12
C GLU A 258 14.13 -10.91 -35.22
N GLY A 259 13.80 -11.94 -35.99
CA GLY A 259 12.79 -11.88 -37.04
C GLY A 259 11.39 -11.53 -36.52
N TRP A 260 11.05 -12.01 -35.34
CA TRP A 260 9.82 -11.65 -34.62
C TRP A 260 9.76 -10.15 -34.24
N LEU A 261 10.86 -9.61 -33.71
CA LEU A 261 10.96 -8.19 -33.36
C LEU A 261 10.98 -7.30 -34.62
N ALA A 262 11.62 -7.75 -35.70
CA ALA A 262 11.58 -7.09 -37.01
C ALA A 262 10.16 -7.05 -37.59
N LEU A 263 9.41 -8.16 -37.52
CA LEU A 263 8.02 -8.24 -37.99
C LEU A 263 7.08 -7.29 -37.21
N HIS A 264 7.21 -7.21 -35.89
CA HIS A 264 6.44 -6.25 -35.10
C HIS A 264 6.87 -4.79 -35.34
N THR A 265 8.15 -4.55 -35.66
CA THR A 265 8.66 -3.25 -36.11
C THR A 265 8.04 -2.85 -37.46
N TYR A 266 7.92 -3.79 -38.41
CA TYR A 266 7.29 -3.57 -39.70
C TYR A 266 5.84 -3.10 -39.57
N PHE A 267 5.04 -3.76 -38.71
CA PHE A 267 3.64 -3.37 -38.51
C PHE A 267 3.52 -1.93 -38.00
N ILE A 268 4.37 -1.52 -37.06
CA ILE A 268 4.41 -0.15 -36.54
C ILE A 268 4.81 0.84 -37.65
N GLN A 269 5.85 0.53 -38.42
CA GLN A 269 6.30 1.38 -39.54
C GLN A 269 5.28 1.50 -40.68
N LYS A 270 4.41 0.49 -40.87
CA LYS A 270 3.28 0.52 -41.81
C LYS A 270 1.96 1.02 -41.19
N GLY A 271 2.01 1.60 -39.97
CA GLY A 271 0.86 2.20 -39.29
C GLY A 271 -0.16 1.21 -38.70
N ARG A 272 0.11 -0.10 -38.72
CA ARG A 272 -0.75 -1.19 -38.22
C ARG A 272 -0.55 -1.45 -36.73
N LEU A 273 -0.62 -0.37 -35.95
CA LEU A 273 -0.38 -0.35 -34.50
C LEU A 273 -1.30 -1.31 -33.74
N GLU A 274 -2.53 -1.51 -34.25
CA GLU A 274 -3.52 -2.41 -33.68
C GLU A 274 -3.08 -3.87 -33.68
N THR A 275 -2.23 -4.28 -34.63
CA THR A 275 -1.72 -5.65 -34.72
C THR A 275 -0.81 -5.97 -33.52
N THR A 276 0.20 -5.11 -33.26
CA THR A 276 1.11 -5.26 -32.11
C THR A 276 0.38 -5.08 -30.78
N TRP A 277 -0.57 -4.13 -30.69
CA TRP A 277 -1.36 -3.92 -29.48
C TRP A 277 -2.37 -5.04 -29.19
N LYS A 278 -2.93 -5.75 -30.19
CA LYS A 278 -3.81 -6.92 -29.95
C LYS A 278 -3.00 -8.07 -29.33
N ALA A 279 -1.79 -8.32 -29.83
CA ALA A 279 -0.86 -9.32 -29.27
C ALA A 279 -0.51 -9.01 -27.80
N LEU A 280 -0.01 -7.80 -27.52
CA LEU A 280 0.33 -7.37 -26.16
C LEU A 280 -0.84 -7.51 -25.18
N ARG A 281 -2.05 -7.06 -25.57
CA ARG A 281 -3.23 -7.13 -24.69
C ARG A 281 -3.72 -8.56 -24.46
N CYS A 282 -3.55 -9.46 -25.43
CA CYS A 282 -3.87 -10.89 -25.28
C CYS A 282 -2.98 -11.53 -24.19
N PHE A 283 -1.66 -11.31 -24.27
CA PHE A 283 -0.67 -11.80 -23.30
C PHE A 283 -0.60 -10.99 -21.98
N GLY A 284 -1.66 -10.21 -21.68
CA GLY A 284 -1.87 -9.57 -20.38
C GLY A 284 -1.42 -8.11 -20.23
N TYR A 285 -0.64 -7.57 -21.18
CA TYR A 285 -0.02 -6.24 -21.02
C TYR A 285 -1.01 -5.06 -21.03
N GLY A 286 -0.66 -4.01 -20.30
CA GLY A 286 -1.23 -2.66 -20.32
C GLY A 286 -0.53 -1.73 -21.31
N GLU A 287 -0.89 -0.45 -21.28
CA GLU A 287 -0.33 0.58 -22.20
C GLU A 287 1.00 1.16 -21.72
N ASP A 288 1.30 0.94 -20.45
CA ASP A 288 2.61 1.06 -19.81
C ASP A 288 3.59 -0.08 -20.16
N LEU A 289 3.11 -1.10 -20.90
CA LEU A 289 3.80 -2.35 -21.20
C LEU A 289 4.14 -3.20 -19.97
N MET A 290 3.44 -2.99 -18.86
CA MET A 290 3.46 -3.88 -17.69
C MET A 290 2.34 -4.92 -17.80
N LEU A 291 2.49 -6.07 -17.13
CA LEU A 291 1.39 -7.04 -17.00
C LEU A 291 0.36 -6.52 -16.00
N ARG A 292 -0.90 -6.43 -16.43
CA ARG A 292 -2.00 -5.84 -15.63
C ARG A 292 -2.21 -6.61 -14.32
N GLU A 293 -2.57 -5.88 -13.25
CA GLU A 293 -2.76 -6.49 -11.92
C GLU A 293 -3.85 -7.59 -11.97
N GLU A 294 -4.93 -7.41 -12.72
CA GLU A 294 -6.00 -8.42 -12.79
C GLU A 294 -5.60 -9.69 -13.58
N PHE A 295 -4.51 -9.64 -14.35
CA PHE A 295 -3.93 -10.79 -15.05
C PHE A 295 -2.99 -11.58 -14.14
N LEU A 296 -2.17 -10.89 -13.33
CA LEU A 296 -1.26 -11.51 -12.36
C LEU A 296 -1.98 -11.98 -11.08
N TYR A 297 -2.96 -11.22 -10.60
CA TYR A 297 -3.67 -11.44 -9.34
C TYR A 297 -5.20 -11.48 -9.51
N PRO A 298 -5.75 -12.36 -10.39
CA PRO A 298 -7.19 -12.52 -10.53
C PRO A 298 -7.85 -12.92 -9.22
N ARG A 299 -9.10 -12.48 -9.02
CA ARG A 299 -9.82 -12.62 -7.74
C ARG A 299 -10.01 -14.10 -7.37
N PHE A 300 -9.37 -14.51 -6.28
CA PHE A 300 -9.41 -15.86 -5.73
C PHE A 300 -9.63 -15.80 -4.20
N ASP A 301 -10.90 -15.77 -3.80
CA ASP A 301 -11.30 -15.60 -2.39
C ASP A 301 -11.36 -16.95 -1.65
N ILE A 302 -10.40 -17.17 -0.74
CA ILE A 302 -10.35 -18.36 0.12
C ILE A 302 -11.25 -18.13 1.35
N PRO A 303 -12.31 -18.95 1.58
CA PRO A 303 -13.15 -18.82 2.76
C PRO A 303 -12.39 -19.04 4.07
N ASN A 304 -12.87 -18.43 5.16
CA ASN A 304 -12.32 -18.70 6.49
C ASN A 304 -12.40 -20.21 6.80
N ASP A 305 -11.35 -20.76 7.42
CA ASP A 305 -11.23 -22.19 7.79
C ASP A 305 -11.01 -23.16 6.59
N CYS A 306 -10.82 -22.63 5.37
CA CYS A 306 -10.35 -23.33 4.17
C CYS A 306 -8.91 -22.92 3.81
N THR A 307 -8.30 -23.63 2.86
CA THR A 307 -7.00 -23.31 2.25
C THR A 307 -7.04 -23.45 0.73
N ALA A 308 -6.04 -22.90 0.03
CA ALA A 308 -5.78 -23.21 -1.37
C ALA A 308 -4.87 -24.44 -1.49
N GLU A 309 -5.11 -25.29 -2.48
CA GLU A 309 -4.23 -26.37 -2.94
C GLU A 309 -4.23 -26.35 -4.47
N LEU A 310 -3.19 -26.91 -5.11
CA LEU A 310 -3.16 -27.04 -6.57
C LEU A 310 -4.32 -27.95 -7.05
N SER A 311 -4.97 -27.57 -8.14
CA SER A 311 -5.92 -28.43 -8.85
C SER A 311 -5.16 -29.46 -9.70
N PRO A 312 -5.81 -30.53 -10.20
CA PRO A 312 -5.15 -31.47 -11.12
C PRO A 312 -4.54 -30.80 -12.36
N ARG A 313 -5.11 -29.67 -12.83
CA ARG A 313 -4.54 -28.87 -13.92
C ARG A 313 -3.32 -28.05 -13.50
N GLY A 314 -3.29 -27.59 -12.25
CA GLY A 314 -2.12 -26.91 -11.69
C GLY A 314 -0.94 -27.86 -11.52
N TYR A 315 -1.18 -29.09 -11.03
CA TYR A 315 -0.15 -30.14 -11.03
C TYR A 315 0.32 -30.47 -12.44
N GLN A 316 -0.62 -30.76 -13.35
CA GLN A 316 -0.28 -31.08 -14.74
C GLN A 316 0.59 -29.99 -15.37
N PHE A 317 0.18 -28.72 -15.34
CA PHE A 317 0.97 -27.62 -15.90
C PHE A 317 2.38 -27.51 -15.30
N PHE A 318 2.54 -27.71 -13.99
CA PHE A 318 3.87 -27.69 -13.37
C PHE A 318 4.71 -28.94 -13.67
N THR A 319 4.10 -30.09 -14.00
CA THR A 319 4.81 -31.25 -14.57
C THR A 319 5.19 -30.98 -16.03
N ASP A 320 4.24 -30.53 -16.87
CA ASP A 320 4.46 -30.22 -18.29
C ASP A 320 5.62 -29.22 -18.47
N ILE A 321 5.67 -28.15 -17.66
CA ILE A 321 6.79 -27.19 -17.66
C ILE A 321 8.09 -27.75 -17.07
N PHE A 322 8.02 -28.70 -16.14
CA PHE A 322 9.23 -29.35 -15.63
C PHE A 322 9.87 -30.20 -16.74
N GLU A 323 9.10 -31.09 -17.36
CA GLU A 323 9.55 -32.01 -18.42
C GLU A 323 9.99 -31.27 -19.70
N LEU A 324 9.58 -30.01 -19.89
CA LEU A 324 9.98 -29.13 -20.98
C LEU A 324 11.35 -28.45 -20.74
N PHE A 325 11.75 -28.25 -19.49
CA PHE A 325 13.01 -27.61 -19.11
C PHE A 325 14.06 -28.56 -18.53
N ASP A 326 13.70 -29.82 -18.25
CA ASP A 326 14.59 -30.95 -17.98
C ASP A 326 15.21 -31.43 -19.32
N GLN A 327 16.34 -30.81 -19.71
CA GLN A 327 16.92 -30.96 -21.04
C GLN A 327 17.75 -32.25 -21.18
N ASP A 328 18.43 -32.67 -20.11
CA ASP A 328 19.21 -33.92 -20.11
C ASP A 328 18.41 -35.16 -19.68
N ARG A 329 17.21 -34.96 -19.13
CA ARG A 329 16.21 -35.97 -18.74
C ARG A 329 16.66 -36.82 -17.55
N ASP A 330 17.35 -36.21 -16.58
CA ASP A 330 17.73 -36.86 -15.32
C ASP A 330 16.59 -36.90 -14.28
N GLY A 331 15.51 -36.13 -14.47
CA GLY A 331 14.36 -36.03 -13.56
C GLY A 331 14.52 -34.98 -12.45
N ALA A 332 15.53 -34.12 -12.57
CA ALA A 332 15.77 -32.91 -11.81
C ALA A 332 15.88 -31.68 -12.73
N LEU A 333 16.03 -30.50 -12.14
CA LEU A 333 16.39 -29.27 -12.85
C LEU A 333 17.68 -28.72 -12.24
N SER A 334 18.69 -28.52 -13.08
CA SER A 334 19.92 -27.82 -12.74
C SER A 334 19.65 -26.33 -12.45
N PRO A 335 20.59 -25.61 -11.80
CA PRO A 335 20.46 -24.16 -11.63
C PRO A 335 20.27 -23.39 -12.96
N SER A 336 20.94 -23.84 -14.03
CA SER A 336 20.82 -23.29 -15.38
C SER A 336 19.43 -23.48 -15.98
N GLU A 337 18.83 -24.67 -15.83
CA GLU A 337 17.48 -24.94 -16.35
C GLU A 337 16.41 -24.20 -15.54
N LEU A 338 16.60 -24.04 -14.23
CA LEU A 338 15.75 -23.20 -13.38
C LEU A 338 15.80 -21.72 -13.80
N ASP A 339 16.99 -21.17 -14.07
CA ASP A 339 17.13 -19.79 -14.54
C ASP A 339 16.49 -19.60 -15.94
N ASN A 340 16.63 -20.58 -16.83
CA ASN A 340 15.95 -20.60 -18.14
C ASN A 340 14.42 -20.67 -18.01
N LEU A 341 13.90 -21.56 -17.14
CA LEU A 341 12.47 -21.73 -16.86
C LEU A 341 11.85 -20.43 -16.35
N PHE A 342 12.53 -19.75 -15.40
CA PHE A 342 12.07 -18.49 -14.84
C PHE A 342 12.35 -17.25 -15.72
N SER A 343 12.94 -17.39 -16.91
CA SER A 343 13.27 -16.27 -17.83
C SER A 343 12.08 -15.45 -18.34
N THR A 344 10.86 -16.00 -18.26
CA THR A 344 9.59 -15.31 -18.59
C THR A 344 8.93 -14.62 -17.38
N SER A 345 9.64 -14.58 -16.25
CA SER A 345 9.18 -14.06 -14.95
C SER A 345 10.21 -13.09 -14.33
N PRO A 346 9.90 -12.43 -13.19
CA PRO A 346 10.85 -11.59 -12.47
C PRO A 346 12.05 -12.32 -11.81
N GLY A 347 12.18 -13.64 -12.01
CA GLY A 347 13.20 -14.50 -11.41
C GLY A 347 12.59 -15.62 -10.55
N ASN A 348 13.43 -16.47 -9.95
CA ASN A 348 12.96 -17.56 -9.09
C ASN A 348 12.31 -17.01 -7.78
N PRO A 349 11.06 -17.38 -7.44
CA PRO A 349 10.33 -16.80 -6.31
C PRO A 349 10.88 -17.19 -4.92
N TRP A 350 11.75 -18.20 -4.83
CA TRP A 350 12.14 -18.83 -3.57
C TRP A 350 13.58 -18.55 -3.13
N VAL A 351 14.37 -17.81 -3.92
CA VAL A 351 15.78 -17.49 -3.63
C VAL A 351 15.95 -16.88 -2.22
N ALA A 352 15.08 -15.91 -1.86
CA ALA A 352 15.08 -15.29 -0.53
C ALA A 352 14.58 -16.20 0.60
N GLY A 353 14.05 -17.38 0.28
CA GLY A 353 13.55 -18.40 1.23
C GLY A 353 14.58 -19.48 1.59
N GLY A 354 15.73 -19.52 0.92
CA GLY A 354 16.74 -20.58 1.10
C GLY A 354 16.51 -21.82 0.23
N PHE A 355 15.74 -21.70 -0.85
CA PHE A 355 15.68 -22.73 -1.90
C PHE A 355 17.06 -22.91 -2.54
N PRO A 356 17.49 -24.14 -2.90
CA PRO A 356 16.71 -25.39 -2.92
C PRO A 356 16.70 -26.19 -1.59
N GLU A 357 17.34 -25.71 -0.51
CA GLU A 357 17.37 -26.42 0.80
C GLU A 357 16.00 -26.56 1.48
N THR A 358 14.95 -25.96 0.92
CA THR A 358 13.55 -26.09 1.38
C THR A 358 12.85 -27.37 0.89
N THR A 359 13.45 -28.13 -0.04
CA THR A 359 12.83 -29.33 -0.61
C THR A 359 13.86 -30.40 -1.02
N LEU A 360 13.40 -31.47 -1.68
CA LEU A 360 14.28 -32.53 -2.18
C LEU A 360 15.18 -32.06 -3.33
N THR A 361 16.43 -32.50 -3.29
CA THR A 361 17.41 -32.35 -4.37
C THR A 361 18.10 -33.68 -4.65
N THR A 362 18.76 -33.78 -5.80
CA THR A 362 19.83 -34.77 -6.03
C THR A 362 21.02 -34.52 -5.08
N PRO A 363 21.97 -35.45 -4.96
CA PRO A 363 23.24 -35.22 -4.25
C PRO A 363 24.04 -34.02 -4.78
N GLU A 364 23.89 -33.70 -6.07
CA GLU A 364 24.52 -32.60 -6.79
C GLU A 364 23.83 -31.25 -6.53
N GLY A 365 22.61 -31.26 -5.97
CA GLY A 365 21.83 -30.07 -5.62
C GLY A 365 20.75 -29.67 -6.63
N ALA A 366 20.59 -30.41 -7.73
CA ALA A 366 19.52 -30.21 -8.71
C ALA A 366 18.14 -30.56 -8.10
N VAL A 367 17.07 -29.89 -8.53
CA VAL A 367 15.75 -29.99 -7.88
C VAL A 367 14.88 -31.02 -8.58
N THR A 368 14.55 -32.13 -7.91
CA THR A 368 13.76 -33.23 -8.51
C THR A 368 12.31 -32.82 -8.78
N LEU A 369 11.63 -33.51 -9.71
CA LEU A 369 10.20 -33.29 -9.99
C LEU A 369 9.33 -33.34 -8.70
N GLN A 370 9.62 -34.29 -7.81
CA GLN A 370 8.95 -34.37 -6.50
C GLN A 370 9.23 -33.13 -5.62
N GLY A 371 10.46 -32.61 -5.62
CA GLY A 371 10.82 -31.39 -4.91
C GLY A 371 10.15 -30.14 -5.49
N TRP A 372 10.10 -30.03 -6.81
CA TRP A 372 9.43 -28.96 -7.55
C TRP A 372 7.92 -28.90 -7.24
N LEU A 373 7.21 -30.03 -7.38
CA LEU A 373 5.77 -30.10 -7.07
C LEU A 373 5.48 -29.90 -5.57
N ALA A 374 6.37 -30.36 -4.68
CA ALA A 374 6.29 -30.08 -3.25
C ALA A 374 6.45 -28.57 -2.96
N GLN A 375 7.41 -27.90 -3.57
CA GLN A 375 7.68 -26.47 -3.41
C GLN A 375 6.50 -25.61 -3.92
N TRP A 376 5.92 -25.94 -5.08
CA TRP A 376 4.69 -25.28 -5.56
C TRP A 376 3.48 -25.55 -4.66
N SER A 377 3.36 -26.75 -4.09
CA SER A 377 2.30 -27.10 -3.13
C SER A 377 2.41 -26.29 -1.83
N MET A 378 3.63 -26.10 -1.30
CA MET A 378 3.89 -25.22 -0.16
C MET A 378 3.59 -23.75 -0.48
N THR A 379 4.07 -23.26 -1.63
CA THR A 379 3.84 -21.88 -2.08
C THR A 379 2.34 -21.60 -2.20
N THR A 380 1.58 -22.54 -2.76
CA THR A 380 0.13 -22.44 -2.92
C THR A 380 -0.62 -22.47 -1.59
N LEU A 381 -0.14 -23.23 -0.60
CA LEU A 381 -0.74 -23.26 0.73
C LEU A 381 -0.50 -21.98 1.54
N LEU A 382 0.70 -21.40 1.45
CA LEU A 382 1.13 -20.27 2.26
C LEU A 382 0.84 -18.91 1.61
N GLU A 383 1.13 -18.79 0.31
CA GLU A 383 1.14 -17.53 -0.46
C GLU A 383 0.49 -17.70 -1.86
N PRO A 384 -0.78 -18.15 -1.98
CA PRO A 384 -1.40 -18.51 -3.27
C PRO A 384 -1.50 -17.37 -4.30
N ARG A 385 -1.33 -16.10 -3.90
CA ARG A 385 -1.16 -14.98 -4.84
C ARG A 385 0.13 -15.10 -5.67
N VAL A 386 1.21 -15.62 -5.08
CA VAL A 386 2.47 -15.88 -5.78
C VAL A 386 2.26 -16.98 -6.82
N THR A 387 1.59 -18.08 -6.48
CA THR A 387 1.23 -19.12 -7.47
C THR A 387 0.44 -18.52 -8.64
N LEU A 388 -0.57 -17.68 -8.38
CA LEU A 388 -1.35 -17.03 -9.45
C LEU A 388 -0.50 -16.15 -10.38
N SER A 389 0.40 -15.33 -9.83
CA SER A 389 1.27 -14.48 -10.67
C SER A 389 2.28 -15.31 -11.46
N TYR A 390 2.82 -16.40 -10.90
CA TYR A 390 3.75 -17.25 -11.64
C TYR A 390 3.08 -18.14 -12.69
N LEU A 391 1.85 -18.60 -12.46
CA LEU A 391 1.02 -19.18 -13.53
C LEU A 391 0.79 -18.19 -14.68
N ALA A 392 0.64 -16.90 -14.38
CA ALA A 392 0.51 -15.85 -15.40
C ALA A 392 1.85 -15.49 -16.08
N TYR A 393 2.97 -15.47 -15.35
CA TYR A 393 4.31 -15.26 -15.93
C TYR A 393 4.70 -16.40 -16.87
N LEU A 394 4.51 -17.66 -16.45
CA LEU A 394 4.88 -18.88 -17.18
C LEU A 394 3.87 -19.29 -18.27
N GLY A 395 2.80 -18.53 -18.50
CA GLY A 395 1.87 -18.75 -19.62
C GLY A 395 0.88 -19.92 -19.46
N TYR A 396 0.29 -20.09 -18.27
CA TYR A 396 -0.71 -21.15 -18.01
C TYR A 396 -1.83 -21.22 -19.09
N PRO A 397 -2.05 -22.39 -19.71
CA PRO A 397 -2.55 -22.47 -21.10
C PRO A 397 -4.02 -22.13 -21.31
N HIS A 398 -4.29 -21.52 -22.47
CA HIS A 398 -5.59 -21.06 -22.92
C HIS A 398 -6.44 -22.18 -23.57
N SER A 399 -6.80 -23.19 -22.79
CA SER A 399 -7.66 -24.32 -23.18
C SER A 399 -7.22 -25.04 -24.47
N SER A 400 -6.22 -25.91 -24.36
CA SER A 400 -5.82 -26.79 -25.47
C SER A 400 -6.98 -27.67 -25.95
N THR A 401 -7.27 -27.58 -27.25
CA THR A 401 -8.09 -28.57 -27.96
C THR A 401 -7.42 -29.93 -27.93
N SER A 402 -8.22 -31.00 -27.96
CA SER A 402 -7.72 -32.38 -27.88
C SER A 402 -6.90 -32.78 -29.10
N SER A 403 -5.60 -33.01 -28.92
CA SER A 403 -4.78 -33.88 -29.76
C SER A 403 -4.78 -35.30 -29.19
N SER A 404 -4.65 -36.30 -30.06
CA SER A 404 -4.69 -37.74 -29.72
C SER A 404 -3.61 -38.48 -30.51
N VAL A 405 -3.46 -39.80 -30.30
CA VAL A 405 -2.41 -40.69 -30.87
C VAL A 405 -1.10 -40.63 -30.05
N SER A 406 -0.45 -41.72 -29.64
CA SER A 406 -0.62 -43.17 -29.92
C SER A 406 -0.56 -44.05 -28.65
N SER A 407 -0.62 -45.38 -28.79
CA SER A 407 -0.82 -46.33 -27.67
C SER A 407 0.04 -47.61 -27.71
N SER A 408 0.85 -47.84 -26.66
CA SER A 408 1.34 -49.15 -26.15
C SER A 408 2.14 -48.88 -24.85
N SER A 409 2.27 -49.72 -23.81
CA SER A 409 1.92 -51.14 -23.60
C SER A 409 1.47 -51.41 -22.14
N TYR A 410 0.84 -52.55 -21.87
CA TYR A 410 0.34 -53.08 -20.58
C TYR A 410 1.11 -54.37 -20.18
N PRO A 411 0.84 -55.11 -19.05
CA PRO A 411 0.23 -54.84 -17.72
C PRO A 411 1.12 -55.53 -16.60
N PRO A 412 0.67 -56.25 -15.53
CA PRO A 412 -0.59 -56.30 -14.73
C PRO A 412 -0.43 -56.32 -13.18
N THR A 413 -1.58 -56.50 -12.50
CA THR A 413 -1.87 -57.11 -11.16
C THR A 413 -2.34 -56.15 -10.05
N LEU A 414 -3.30 -56.49 -9.17
CA LEU A 414 -4.31 -57.57 -9.16
C LEU A 414 -5.54 -57.13 -8.30
N SER A 415 -6.73 -57.67 -8.56
CA SER A 415 -7.94 -57.51 -7.71
C SER A 415 -8.26 -58.78 -6.93
N PRO A 416 -9.01 -58.71 -5.81
CA PRO A 416 -10.48 -58.92 -5.80
C PRO A 416 -11.23 -58.12 -4.69
N SER A 417 -12.56 -58.08 -4.50
CA SER A 417 -13.80 -58.34 -5.28
C SER A 417 -15.05 -57.93 -4.43
N ALA A 418 -16.28 -58.23 -4.88
CA ALA A 418 -17.61 -58.01 -4.24
C ALA A 418 -18.28 -56.62 -4.50
N SER A 419 -19.30 -56.46 -5.35
CA SER A 419 -20.73 -56.91 -5.30
C SER A 419 -21.59 -56.12 -4.28
N THR A 420 -22.82 -55.66 -4.57
CA THR A 420 -23.81 -56.14 -5.56
C THR A 420 -24.86 -55.08 -5.96
N SER A 421 -25.43 -55.18 -7.17
CA SER A 421 -26.76 -54.73 -7.68
C SER A 421 -27.64 -53.73 -6.88
N SER A 422 -28.39 -52.80 -7.51
CA SER A 422 -29.47 -53.16 -8.46
C SER A 422 -30.23 -51.96 -9.10
N ARG A 423 -30.72 -52.19 -10.35
CA ARG A 423 -31.95 -51.68 -11.04
C ARG A 423 -32.20 -50.14 -11.14
N ARG A 424 -32.46 -49.54 -12.33
CA ARG A 424 -33.62 -49.67 -13.28
C ARG A 424 -34.97 -49.20 -12.68
N ASN A 425 -35.83 -48.39 -13.33
CA ASN A 425 -35.78 -47.74 -14.68
C ASN A 425 -36.69 -46.45 -14.75
N PRO A 426 -37.21 -45.92 -15.89
CA PRO A 426 -37.27 -44.46 -16.16
C PRO A 426 -38.70 -43.85 -16.16
N PHE A 427 -38.84 -42.56 -16.53
CA PHE A 427 -39.97 -42.06 -17.34
C PHE A 427 -39.68 -40.73 -18.07
N SER A 428 -40.39 -40.51 -19.19
CA SER A 428 -40.64 -39.27 -19.99
C SER A 428 -39.86 -37.98 -19.69
N SER A 429 -39.10 -37.34 -20.60
CA SER A 429 -39.32 -36.96 -22.03
C SER A 429 -40.15 -35.68 -22.28
N THR A 430 -39.49 -34.63 -22.79
CA THR A 430 -40.01 -33.72 -23.85
C THR A 430 -38.85 -32.99 -24.52
N SER A 431 -39.09 -32.42 -25.70
CA SER A 431 -38.06 -31.97 -26.65
C SER A 431 -38.08 -30.46 -26.92
N SER A 432 -36.92 -29.88 -27.22
CA SER A 432 -36.84 -28.80 -28.21
C SER A 432 -35.47 -28.71 -28.89
N THR A 433 -35.53 -28.51 -30.19
CA THR A 433 -34.43 -28.37 -31.16
C THR A 433 -33.60 -27.09 -30.99
N ALA A 434 -32.27 -27.22 -31.04
CA ALA A 434 -31.39 -26.42 -31.90
C ALA A 434 -29.99 -27.06 -31.96
N ALA A 435 -29.35 -27.10 -33.12
CA ALA A 435 -27.96 -27.57 -33.28
C ALA A 435 -27.34 -26.94 -34.56
N ARG A 436 -26.02 -26.66 -34.52
CA ARG A 436 -25.23 -25.87 -35.49
C ARG A 436 -25.65 -24.38 -35.46
N ASP A 437 -24.85 -23.45 -34.95
CA ASP A 437 -23.41 -23.29 -35.15
C ASP A 437 -22.53 -23.50 -33.91
N SER A 438 -21.28 -23.89 -34.15
CA SER A 438 -20.26 -24.08 -33.10
C SER A 438 -18.84 -23.99 -33.67
N SER A 439 -18.43 -22.79 -34.10
CA SER A 439 -17.00 -22.46 -34.11
C SER A 439 -16.45 -22.59 -32.69
N PRO A 440 -15.29 -23.22 -32.45
CA PRO A 440 -14.70 -23.28 -31.12
C PRO A 440 -14.23 -21.88 -30.72
N SER A 441 -15.01 -21.19 -29.89
CA SER A 441 -14.56 -19.95 -29.26
C SER A 441 -13.50 -20.31 -28.22
N TYR A 442 -12.24 -19.93 -28.45
CA TYR A 442 -11.14 -20.09 -27.48
C TYR A 442 -11.43 -19.24 -26.23
N GLN A 443 -12.01 -19.86 -25.21
CA GLN A 443 -12.31 -19.19 -23.94
C GLN A 443 -11.09 -19.27 -23.03
N LEU A 444 -10.34 -18.17 -22.99
CA LEU A 444 -9.18 -17.99 -22.10
C LEU A 444 -9.49 -18.50 -20.69
N LEU A 445 -8.85 -19.61 -20.30
CA LEU A 445 -9.01 -20.15 -18.94
C LEU A 445 -8.32 -19.21 -17.95
N PRO A 446 -8.98 -18.78 -16.87
CA PRO A 446 -8.31 -18.02 -15.82
C PRO A 446 -7.31 -18.91 -15.08
N THR A 447 -6.18 -18.34 -14.66
CA THR A 447 -5.15 -19.02 -13.85
C THR A 447 -5.70 -19.56 -12.52
N THR A 448 -6.81 -19.00 -12.03
CA THR A 448 -7.57 -19.53 -10.89
C THR A 448 -8.07 -20.96 -11.07
N SER A 449 -8.15 -21.48 -12.31
CA SER A 449 -8.49 -22.88 -12.60
C SER A 449 -7.37 -23.88 -12.27
N ALA A 450 -6.14 -23.41 -12.13
CA ALA A 450 -5.00 -24.20 -11.62
C ALA A 450 -5.07 -24.42 -10.10
N LEU A 451 -5.97 -23.71 -9.39
CA LEU A 451 -6.15 -23.78 -7.95
C LEU A 451 -7.51 -24.40 -7.57
N GLN A 452 -7.57 -24.97 -6.37
CA GLN A 452 -8.80 -25.42 -5.74
C GLN A 452 -8.84 -25.00 -4.27
N THR A 453 -10.06 -24.71 -3.78
CA THR A 453 -10.31 -24.36 -2.37
C THR A 453 -10.77 -25.60 -1.61
N THR A 454 -10.12 -25.89 -0.49
CA THR A 454 -10.41 -27.09 0.32
C THR A 454 -11.73 -26.98 1.08
N LYS A 455 -12.26 -28.13 1.54
CA LYS A 455 -13.35 -28.17 2.52
C LYS A 455 -12.92 -27.51 3.86
N PRO A 456 -13.86 -26.90 4.64
CA PRO A 456 -13.54 -26.31 5.94
C PRO A 456 -13.02 -27.34 6.97
N ARG A 457 -12.08 -26.92 7.82
CA ARG A 457 -11.34 -27.77 8.77
C ARG A 457 -12.10 -28.11 10.06
N ARG A 458 -12.86 -27.18 10.64
CA ARG A 458 -13.60 -27.32 11.91
C ARG A 458 -14.62 -28.46 11.93
N PRO A 459 -15.37 -28.77 10.85
CA PRO A 459 -16.22 -29.96 10.79
C PRO A 459 -15.44 -31.25 11.07
N SER A 460 -14.30 -31.47 10.42
CA SER A 460 -13.48 -32.67 10.63
C SER A 460 -12.87 -32.72 12.03
N ARG A 461 -12.32 -31.60 12.54
CA ARG A 461 -11.80 -31.51 13.91
C ARG A 461 -12.86 -31.76 15.00
N ARG A 462 -14.16 -31.62 14.70
CA ARG A 462 -15.27 -31.85 15.66
C ARG A 462 -16.02 -33.17 15.45
N LYS A 463 -16.10 -33.68 14.21
CA LYS A 463 -16.89 -34.88 13.86
C LYS A 463 -16.05 -36.15 13.68
N GLY A 464 -14.72 -36.03 13.63
CA GLY A 464 -13.83 -37.18 13.39
C GLY A 464 -13.84 -37.71 11.96
N THR A 465 -14.53 -37.04 11.03
CA THR A 465 -14.43 -37.33 9.60
C THR A 465 -12.99 -37.07 9.13
N PRO A 466 -12.36 -37.98 8.36
CA PRO A 466 -11.01 -37.79 7.86
C PRO A 466 -10.84 -36.47 7.09
N VAL A 467 -9.64 -35.90 7.09
CA VAL A 467 -9.33 -34.70 6.31
C VAL A 467 -8.94 -35.09 4.89
N GLU A 468 -9.81 -34.80 3.92
CA GLU A 468 -9.65 -35.10 2.48
C GLU A 468 -8.64 -34.19 1.74
N ARG A 469 -7.61 -33.67 2.44
CA ARG A 469 -6.64 -32.72 1.88
C ARG A 469 -5.36 -33.39 1.45
N ASN A 470 -4.63 -32.76 0.53
CA ASN A 470 -3.37 -33.26 0.01
C ASN A 470 -2.13 -32.57 0.59
N VAL A 471 -2.26 -31.35 1.12
CA VAL A 471 -1.14 -30.57 1.71
C VAL A 471 -1.40 -30.27 3.18
N PHE A 472 -0.49 -30.63 4.09
CA PHE A 472 -0.66 -30.42 5.54
C PHE A 472 0.44 -29.51 6.10
N LEU A 473 0.10 -28.61 7.03
CA LEU A 473 1.06 -27.72 7.68
C LEU A 473 1.27 -28.10 9.15
N ALA A 474 2.50 -28.39 9.54
CA ALA A 474 2.87 -28.66 10.93
C ALA A 474 3.85 -27.60 11.47
N TYR A 475 3.56 -27.08 12.66
CA TYR A 475 4.43 -26.13 13.37
C TYR A 475 5.34 -26.87 14.35
N VAL A 476 6.65 -26.68 14.19
CA VAL A 476 7.70 -27.31 14.99
C VAL A 476 8.17 -26.31 16.06
N LEU A 477 7.82 -26.58 17.32
CA LEU A 477 7.90 -25.65 18.44
C LEU A 477 8.81 -26.20 19.54
N GLY A 478 9.65 -25.38 20.14
CA GLY A 478 10.61 -25.86 21.15
C GLY A 478 11.83 -24.97 21.38
N ALA A 479 12.60 -25.29 22.41
CA ALA A 479 13.71 -24.47 22.89
C ALA A 479 14.82 -24.27 21.83
N ALA A 480 15.68 -23.27 22.06
CA ALA A 480 16.95 -23.19 21.33
C ALA A 480 17.79 -24.45 21.60
N GLY A 481 18.44 -24.99 20.57
CA GLY A 481 19.24 -26.22 20.69
C GLY A 481 18.46 -27.54 20.76
N SER A 482 17.11 -27.56 20.78
CA SER A 482 16.32 -28.80 20.89
C SER A 482 16.22 -29.66 19.60
N GLY A 483 17.10 -29.44 18.62
CA GLY A 483 17.19 -30.27 17.41
C GLY A 483 16.10 -30.04 16.34
N LYS A 484 15.29 -28.98 16.47
CA LYS A 484 14.22 -28.63 15.49
C LYS A 484 14.74 -28.57 14.05
N THR A 485 15.74 -27.73 13.76
CA THR A 485 16.33 -27.57 12.43
C THR A 485 16.88 -28.88 11.86
N SER A 486 17.44 -29.75 12.71
CA SER A 486 17.94 -31.07 12.31
C SER A 486 16.81 -32.00 11.85
N LEU A 487 15.64 -31.95 12.47
CA LEU A 487 14.44 -32.68 12.00
C LEU A 487 13.97 -32.13 10.64
N LEU A 488 13.98 -30.81 10.44
CA LEU A 488 13.62 -30.21 9.14
C LEU A 488 14.60 -30.64 8.03
N ARG A 489 15.93 -30.59 8.28
CA ARG A 489 16.95 -31.04 7.31
C ARG A 489 16.80 -32.52 6.95
N ALA A 490 16.60 -33.38 7.96
CA ALA A 490 16.41 -34.81 7.74
C ALA A 490 15.14 -35.17 6.95
N PHE A 491 14.09 -34.35 7.03
CA PHE A 491 12.84 -34.57 6.29
C PHE A 491 12.98 -34.34 4.77
N VAL A 492 13.91 -33.48 4.36
CA VAL A 492 14.28 -33.23 2.95
C VAL A 492 15.60 -33.92 2.55
N GLY A 493 15.97 -35.00 3.26
CA GLY A 493 17.11 -35.85 2.91
C GLY A 493 18.50 -35.24 3.14
N LYS A 494 18.59 -34.04 3.72
CA LYS A 494 19.87 -33.36 3.97
C LYS A 494 20.56 -33.97 5.19
N GLY A 495 21.89 -34.03 5.15
CA GLY A 495 22.73 -34.67 6.16
C GLY A 495 22.67 -34.01 7.55
N PHE A 496 23.12 -34.76 8.56
CA PHE A 496 23.34 -34.23 9.90
C PHE A 496 24.69 -33.52 9.98
N GLU A 497 24.67 -32.23 10.35
CA GLU A 497 25.85 -31.39 10.54
C GLU A 497 26.05 -31.08 12.04
N GLU A 498 27.30 -31.04 12.50
CA GLU A 498 27.64 -30.67 13.87
C GLU A 498 27.95 -29.16 13.95
N ASP A 499 26.89 -28.37 14.19
CA ASP A 499 26.93 -26.90 14.25
C ASP A 499 27.89 -26.34 15.34
N GLU A 500 29.14 -26.06 15.00
CA GLU A 500 30.07 -25.32 15.91
C GLU A 500 29.52 -23.94 16.30
N GLU A 501 28.76 -23.26 15.41
CA GLU A 501 28.14 -21.94 15.72
C GLU A 501 27.16 -22.00 16.90
N GLY A 502 26.50 -23.15 17.12
CA GLY A 502 25.53 -23.31 18.21
C GLY A 502 26.16 -23.19 19.60
N LEU A 503 27.44 -23.56 19.73
CA LEU A 503 28.17 -23.53 20.99
C LEU A 503 28.45 -22.09 21.45
N ALA A 504 28.71 -21.17 20.51
CA ALA A 504 28.98 -19.75 20.80
C ALA A 504 27.76 -19.06 21.42
N ALA A 505 26.54 -19.39 20.97
CA ALA A 505 25.29 -18.82 21.49
C ALA A 505 24.99 -19.29 22.93
N ALA A 506 25.33 -20.53 23.29
CA ALA A 506 25.08 -21.07 24.62
C ALA A 506 26.01 -20.48 25.69
N ILE A 507 27.26 -20.17 25.34
CA ILE A 507 28.29 -19.70 26.29
C ILE A 507 28.06 -18.25 26.75
N GLY A 508 27.32 -17.43 25.99
CA GLY A 508 27.07 -16.02 26.29
C GLY A 508 26.28 -15.70 27.58
N SER A 509 25.77 -16.70 28.30
CA SER A 509 24.91 -16.54 29.49
C SER A 509 25.61 -16.81 30.84
N ALA A 510 26.90 -17.16 30.84
CA ALA A 510 27.66 -17.44 32.06
C ALA A 510 28.75 -16.38 32.34
N GLY A 511 28.80 -15.86 33.58
CA GLY A 511 29.60 -14.68 33.91
C GLY A 511 31.10 -14.91 34.20
N ARG A 512 31.93 -13.92 33.81
CA ARG A 512 33.30 -13.59 34.29
C ARG A 512 34.17 -14.74 34.84
N GLY A 513 35.23 -15.14 34.10
CA GLY A 513 36.32 -15.89 34.73
C GLY A 513 37.54 -16.30 33.90
N LYS A 514 38.54 -15.40 33.79
CA LYS A 514 39.95 -15.68 33.38
C LYS A 514 40.18 -16.15 31.92
N ALA A 515 41.43 -16.00 31.46
CA ALA A 515 41.88 -16.33 30.11
C ALA A 515 42.78 -17.57 30.08
N ALA A 516 42.80 -18.26 28.94
CA ALA A 516 43.80 -19.25 28.54
C ALA A 516 44.05 -19.11 27.03
N THR A 517 45.26 -19.42 26.57
CA THR A 517 45.74 -19.15 25.20
C THR A 517 46.22 -20.43 24.48
N TRP A 518 46.42 -20.30 23.15
CA TRP A 518 47.19 -21.16 22.23
C TRP A 518 46.45 -22.31 21.51
N PRO A 519 46.92 -22.78 20.32
CA PRO A 519 47.84 -22.15 19.34
C PRO A 519 47.27 -22.14 17.88
N ARG A 520 48.07 -21.66 16.89
CA ARG A 520 47.72 -21.59 15.45
C ARG A 520 48.88 -22.12 14.57
N LYS A 521 48.61 -23.05 13.64
CA LYS A 521 49.47 -23.51 12.52
C LYS A 521 48.56 -24.12 11.42
N THR A 522 48.47 -23.63 10.18
CA THR A 522 49.42 -23.53 9.03
C THR A 522 49.63 -24.82 8.23
N ILE A 523 49.23 -24.80 6.95
CA ILE A 523 49.75 -25.46 5.71
C ILE A 523 48.63 -25.24 4.65
N GLY A 524 48.88 -24.98 3.36
CA GLY A 524 50.11 -24.72 2.59
C GLY A 524 49.72 -24.32 1.15
N ALA A 525 50.65 -23.82 0.31
CA ALA A 525 50.34 -23.31 -1.03
C ALA A 525 51.35 -23.74 -2.11
N GLY A 526 50.88 -23.84 -3.36
CA GLY A 526 51.61 -24.15 -4.60
C GLY A 526 50.66 -24.72 -5.67
N SER A 527 50.84 -24.53 -6.98
CA SER A 527 51.91 -23.80 -7.71
C SER A 527 51.54 -23.55 -9.19
N VAL A 528 51.97 -22.39 -9.74
CA VAL A 528 52.74 -22.17 -11.02
C VAL A 528 52.43 -23.09 -12.23
N GLU A 529 52.14 -22.64 -13.46
CA GLU A 529 52.13 -21.32 -14.16
C GLU A 529 51.07 -21.37 -15.32
N GLY A 530 50.93 -20.50 -16.35
CA GLY A 530 51.67 -19.31 -16.84
C GLY A 530 51.18 -18.84 -18.23
N PHE A 531 51.70 -17.71 -18.75
CA PHE A 531 51.34 -17.01 -20.03
C PHE A 531 49.89 -16.44 -20.09
N ALA A 532 49.59 -15.17 -20.40
CA ALA A 532 50.08 -14.17 -21.39
C ALA A 532 49.58 -14.43 -22.83
N GLY A 533 48.94 -13.47 -23.53
CA GLY A 533 48.49 -12.13 -23.14
C GLY A 533 47.89 -11.36 -24.33
N GLY A 534 47.05 -10.34 -24.09
CA GLY A 534 46.42 -9.55 -25.15
C GLY A 534 45.63 -8.34 -24.65
N GLU A 535 45.98 -7.16 -25.15
CA GLU A 535 45.20 -5.91 -25.09
C GLU A 535 44.15 -5.92 -26.23
N VAL A 536 43.15 -5.04 -26.37
CA VAL A 536 43.01 -3.63 -25.96
C VAL A 536 41.52 -3.21 -25.86
N TYR A 537 41.28 -2.03 -25.27
CA TYR A 537 40.14 -1.10 -25.37
C TYR A 537 38.90 -1.28 -24.47
N GLU A 538 38.53 -0.16 -23.85
CA GLU A 538 37.35 0.06 -23.02
C GLU A 538 36.13 0.47 -23.87
N GLY A 539 34.91 0.10 -23.44
CA GLY A 539 33.68 0.54 -24.09
C GLY A 539 32.44 0.38 -23.21
N ALA A 540 31.69 1.47 -23.04
CA ALA A 540 30.30 1.57 -22.54
C ALA A 540 29.80 0.54 -21.50
N GLY A 541 29.77 0.94 -20.23
CA GLY A 541 29.11 0.15 -19.18
C GLY A 541 27.58 0.19 -19.28
N GLY A 542 26.95 -0.98 -19.45
CA GLY A 542 25.52 -1.16 -19.24
C GLY A 542 25.11 -1.10 -17.76
N PRO A 543 23.81 -0.90 -17.45
CA PRO A 543 23.33 -0.91 -16.07
C PRO A 543 23.55 -2.27 -15.43
N ARG A 544 24.18 -2.28 -14.24
CA ARG A 544 24.50 -3.51 -13.50
C ARG A 544 23.24 -4.32 -13.18
N ALA A 545 23.21 -5.57 -13.59
CA ALA A 545 22.40 -6.58 -12.92
C ALA A 545 22.88 -6.71 -11.46
N VAL A 546 22.00 -6.43 -10.49
CA VAL A 546 22.34 -6.49 -9.06
C VAL A 546 22.15 -7.92 -8.54
N SER A 547 23.04 -8.82 -8.97
CA SER A 547 23.28 -10.10 -8.31
C SER A 547 24.55 -9.97 -7.46
N GLY A 548 24.49 -10.36 -6.17
CA GLY A 548 25.59 -10.14 -5.23
C GLY A 548 25.14 -10.13 -3.78
N ALA A 549 24.91 -11.32 -3.22
CA ALA A 549 24.41 -11.55 -1.87
C ALA A 549 25.12 -10.76 -0.74
N LEU A 550 24.34 -10.22 0.20
CA LEU A 550 24.74 -10.13 1.62
C LEU A 550 23.54 -9.87 2.55
N TYR A 551 22.83 -10.94 2.95
CA TYR A 551 22.30 -11.15 4.31
C TYR A 551 21.60 -12.52 4.37
N SER A 552 22.13 -13.46 5.16
CA SER A 552 21.43 -14.71 5.45
C SER A 552 20.22 -14.44 6.36
N GLY A 553 19.07 -15.03 6.01
CA GLY A 553 17.76 -14.66 6.55
C GLY A 553 17.49 -15.04 8.01
N ARG A 554 18.16 -14.40 8.98
CA ARG A 554 17.92 -14.56 10.44
C ARG A 554 16.56 -13.97 10.93
N GLY A 555 15.54 -13.88 10.07
CA GLY A 555 14.31 -13.11 10.29
C GLY A 555 13.00 -13.65 9.73
N LYS A 556 12.98 -14.83 9.09
CA LYS A 556 11.75 -15.57 8.73
C LYS A 556 11.83 -16.99 9.28
N GLY A 557 10.69 -17.60 9.60
CA GLY A 557 10.64 -19.00 10.02
C GLY A 557 11.05 -19.93 8.87
N LYS A 558 11.92 -20.91 9.13
CA LYS A 558 12.35 -21.87 8.10
C LYS A 558 11.21 -22.83 7.82
N SER A 559 10.87 -22.99 6.54
CA SER A 559 9.91 -23.98 6.05
C SER A 559 10.64 -25.01 5.19
N VAL A 560 10.26 -26.28 5.33
CA VAL A 560 10.65 -27.35 4.39
C VAL A 560 9.40 -28.13 3.96
N VAL A 561 9.44 -28.71 2.76
CA VAL A 561 8.33 -29.50 2.21
C VAL A 561 8.83 -30.72 1.44
N ASN A 562 8.16 -31.84 1.66
CA ASN A 562 8.36 -33.10 0.95
C ASN A 562 7.04 -33.89 0.87
N CYS A 563 6.96 -34.85 -0.04
CA CYS A 563 5.90 -35.85 -0.10
C CYS A 563 6.09 -36.92 0.98
N VAL A 564 4.99 -37.49 1.45
CA VAL A 564 4.90 -38.62 2.38
C VAL A 564 3.77 -39.52 1.88
N GLU A 565 4.07 -40.79 1.61
CA GLU A 565 3.04 -41.79 1.28
C GLU A 565 2.23 -42.15 2.53
N GLU A 566 0.90 -42.06 2.46
CA GLU A 566 0.03 -42.52 3.54
C GLU A 566 -1.30 -43.05 3.01
N GLY A 567 -1.69 -44.25 3.42
CA GLY A 567 -2.96 -44.87 2.99
C GLY A 567 -3.04 -45.23 1.49
N GLY A 568 -1.90 -45.34 0.80
CA GLY A 568 -1.86 -45.63 -0.65
C GLY A 568 -2.02 -44.40 -1.54
N GLY A 569 -1.73 -43.20 -1.03
CA GLY A 569 -1.65 -41.98 -1.82
C GLY A 569 -0.63 -40.99 -1.27
N GLU A 570 -0.11 -40.16 -2.16
CA GLU A 570 0.87 -39.11 -1.87
C GLU A 570 0.26 -37.94 -1.08
N ARG A 571 0.97 -37.44 -0.07
CA ARG A 571 0.58 -36.28 0.73
C ARG A 571 1.77 -35.37 0.99
N TYR A 572 1.64 -34.08 0.70
CA TYR A 572 2.67 -33.10 0.98
C TYR A 572 2.59 -32.64 2.43
N LEU A 573 3.70 -32.73 3.17
CA LEU A 573 3.83 -32.21 4.52
C LEU A 573 4.78 -31.01 4.50
N VAL A 574 4.30 -29.86 4.97
CA VAL A 574 5.09 -28.65 5.22
C VAL A 574 5.45 -28.61 6.71
N LEU A 575 6.73 -28.67 7.03
CA LEU A 575 7.24 -28.43 8.38
C LEU A 575 7.75 -26.99 8.48
N GLN A 576 7.28 -26.23 9.47
CA GLN A 576 7.75 -24.87 9.70
C GLN A 576 8.23 -24.69 11.14
N GLU A 577 9.48 -24.23 11.31
CA GLU A 577 10.03 -23.82 12.61
C GLU A 577 10.18 -22.29 12.70
N PHE A 578 10.25 -21.80 13.94
CA PHE A 578 10.37 -20.37 14.21
C PHE A 578 11.56 -20.08 15.15
N GLY A 579 12.26 -18.98 14.90
CA GLY A 579 13.16 -18.39 15.89
C GLY A 579 12.37 -17.88 17.10
N SER A 580 12.99 -17.86 18.29
CA SER A 580 12.34 -17.56 19.57
C SER A 580 11.53 -16.24 19.58
N THR A 581 12.00 -15.21 18.89
CA THR A 581 11.30 -13.92 18.71
C THR A 581 9.98 -14.09 17.94
N TYR A 582 9.96 -14.91 16.90
CA TYR A 582 8.82 -15.09 15.99
C TYR A 582 7.86 -16.17 16.46
N GLU A 583 8.33 -17.19 17.19
CA GLU A 583 7.47 -18.25 17.75
C GLU A 583 6.32 -17.66 18.57
N SER A 584 6.63 -16.68 19.44
CA SER A 584 5.61 -15.96 20.22
C SER A 584 4.66 -15.08 19.37
N GLU A 585 5.08 -14.58 18.21
CA GLU A 585 4.22 -13.81 17.29
C GLU A 585 3.24 -14.75 16.56
N VAL A 586 3.73 -15.89 16.07
CA VAL A 586 2.91 -16.95 15.45
C VAL A 586 1.87 -17.50 16.42
N LEU A 587 2.27 -17.84 17.64
CA LEU A 587 1.36 -18.41 18.66
C LEU A 587 0.34 -17.39 19.22
N ARG A 588 0.55 -16.08 19.03
CA ARG A 588 -0.46 -15.03 19.29
C ARG A 588 -1.43 -14.87 18.12
N SER A 589 -1.01 -15.20 16.90
CA SER A 589 -1.81 -14.99 15.69
C SER A 589 -2.77 -16.16 15.44
N LYS A 590 -4.03 -15.98 15.87
CA LYS A 590 -5.09 -16.97 15.61
C LYS A 590 -5.23 -17.34 14.12
N LYS A 591 -4.98 -16.41 13.19
CA LYS A 591 -5.00 -16.72 11.74
C LYS A 591 -3.89 -17.71 11.36
N LYS A 592 -2.67 -17.55 11.88
CA LYS A 592 -1.56 -18.49 11.65
C LYS A 592 -1.85 -19.85 12.32
N LEU A 593 -2.33 -19.85 13.55
CA LEU A 593 -2.76 -21.07 14.25
C LEU A 593 -3.92 -21.82 13.57
N GLU A 594 -4.84 -21.14 12.88
CA GLU A 594 -5.91 -21.79 12.11
C GLU A 594 -5.39 -22.45 10.81
N LEU A 595 -4.20 -22.06 10.31
CA LEU A 595 -3.49 -22.74 9.22
C LEU A 595 -2.71 -23.98 9.67
N ALA A 596 -2.25 -24.05 10.92
CA ALA A 596 -1.60 -25.26 11.46
C ALA A 596 -2.58 -26.43 11.55
N ASP A 597 -2.24 -27.55 10.92
CA ASP A 597 -2.95 -28.83 11.02
C ASP A 597 -2.47 -29.66 12.21
N VAL A 598 -1.17 -29.59 12.55
CA VAL A 598 -0.55 -30.28 13.68
C VAL A 598 0.46 -29.37 14.40
N LEU A 599 0.57 -29.50 15.72
CA LEU A 599 1.68 -28.95 16.52
C LEU A 599 2.65 -30.07 16.92
N VAL A 600 3.93 -29.84 16.68
CA VAL A 600 5.03 -30.76 17.01
C VAL A 600 5.89 -30.10 18.10
N PHE A 601 5.66 -30.49 19.35
CA PHE A 601 6.45 -29.99 20.49
C PHE A 601 7.74 -30.80 20.64
N VAL A 602 8.87 -30.17 20.34
CA VAL A 602 10.20 -30.77 20.33
C VAL A 602 10.99 -30.36 21.57
N TYR A 603 11.34 -31.34 22.39
CA TYR A 603 12.24 -31.18 23.54
C TYR A 603 13.43 -32.13 23.42
N ASP A 604 14.51 -31.79 24.10
CA ASP A 604 15.78 -32.51 24.09
C ASP A 604 15.80 -33.50 25.26
N SER A 605 15.98 -34.80 25.00
CA SER A 605 15.99 -35.81 26.06
C SER A 605 17.20 -35.68 27.01
N SER A 606 18.25 -34.96 26.62
CA SER A 606 19.47 -34.72 27.41
C SER A 606 19.48 -33.38 28.17
N ASP A 607 18.72 -32.36 27.74
CA ASP A 607 18.53 -31.15 28.55
C ASP A 607 17.36 -31.31 29.53
N THR A 608 17.69 -31.20 30.82
CA THR A 608 16.77 -31.21 31.96
C THR A 608 15.67 -30.13 31.91
N ASN A 609 15.81 -29.04 31.15
CA ASN A 609 14.87 -27.91 31.17
C ASN A 609 13.94 -27.89 29.96
N SER A 610 14.35 -28.44 28.82
CA SER A 610 13.70 -28.32 27.51
C SER A 610 12.21 -28.71 27.50
N PHE A 611 11.81 -29.73 28.26
CA PHE A 611 10.40 -30.13 28.35
C PHE A 611 9.50 -29.08 29.00
N SER A 612 10.04 -28.33 29.98
CA SER A 612 9.29 -27.25 30.66
C SER A 612 8.98 -26.10 29.71
N TYR A 613 9.83 -25.84 28.71
CA TYR A 613 9.59 -24.80 27.70
C TYR A 613 8.34 -25.11 26.87
N VAL A 614 8.25 -26.33 26.32
CA VAL A 614 7.11 -26.73 25.49
C VAL A 614 5.82 -26.91 26.29
N SER A 615 5.88 -27.39 27.54
CA SER A 615 4.68 -27.50 28.39
C SER A 615 4.15 -26.11 28.80
N ASN A 616 5.02 -25.12 29.00
CA ASN A 616 4.65 -23.74 29.28
C ASN A 616 4.05 -23.04 28.06
N LEU A 617 4.66 -23.14 26.87
CA LEU A 617 4.11 -22.57 25.62
C LEU A 617 2.67 -23.04 25.36
N ARG A 618 2.43 -24.35 25.49
CA ARG A 618 1.12 -24.98 25.28
C ARG A 618 0.04 -24.41 26.19
N GLN A 619 0.38 -24.17 27.46
CA GLN A 619 -0.52 -23.59 28.46
C GLN A 619 -0.74 -22.09 28.25
N GLN A 620 0.35 -21.34 28.07
CA GLN A 620 0.34 -19.88 27.88
C GLN A 620 -0.53 -19.46 26.70
N TYR A 621 -0.38 -20.12 25.56
CA TYR A 621 -1.11 -19.82 24.32
C TYR A 621 -2.39 -20.65 24.13
N LYS A 622 -2.78 -21.46 25.13
CA LYS A 622 -4.02 -22.26 25.18
C LYS A 622 -4.22 -23.15 23.94
N LEU A 623 -3.16 -23.89 23.57
CA LEU A 623 -3.07 -24.64 22.32
C LEU A 623 -3.81 -26.00 22.34
N ASP A 624 -4.83 -26.16 23.19
CA ASP A 624 -5.63 -27.39 23.32
C ASP A 624 -6.49 -27.69 22.08
N ASP A 625 -6.85 -26.68 21.28
CA ASP A 625 -7.77 -26.79 20.13
C ASP A 625 -7.10 -27.35 18.85
N ILE A 626 -5.81 -27.74 18.91
CA ILE A 626 -5.00 -28.16 17.76
C ILE A 626 -4.38 -29.55 18.02
N PRO A 627 -4.45 -30.50 17.06
CA PRO A 627 -3.80 -31.81 17.18
C PRO A 627 -2.31 -31.68 17.50
N THR A 628 -1.84 -32.43 18.49
CA THR A 628 -0.54 -32.21 19.13
C THR A 628 0.23 -33.51 19.31
N ILE A 629 1.50 -33.52 18.93
CA ILE A 629 2.48 -34.58 19.24
C ILE A 629 3.67 -34.01 20.02
N PHE A 630 4.23 -34.81 20.93
CA PHE A 630 5.48 -34.52 21.63
C PHE A 630 6.60 -35.40 21.08
N VAL A 631 7.78 -34.82 20.88
CA VAL A 631 8.96 -35.48 20.31
C VAL A 631 10.15 -35.20 21.22
N ALA A 632 10.85 -36.28 21.59
CA ALA A 632 12.06 -36.26 22.41
C ALA A 632 13.27 -36.48 21.49
N THR A 633 13.97 -35.41 21.14
CA THR A 633 15.16 -35.46 20.27
C THR A 633 16.42 -35.82 21.04
N LYS A 634 17.44 -36.29 20.31
CA LYS A 634 18.75 -36.70 20.82
C LYS A 634 18.67 -37.94 21.72
N SER A 635 17.84 -38.92 21.34
CA SER A 635 17.75 -40.23 22.00
C SER A 635 19.04 -41.07 21.90
N ASP A 636 20.04 -40.58 21.16
CA ASP A 636 21.40 -41.11 21.11
C ASP A 636 22.29 -40.69 22.28
N LEU A 637 21.85 -39.72 23.09
CA LEU A 637 22.50 -39.21 24.30
C LEU A 637 21.83 -39.76 25.59
N ASP A 638 22.50 -39.59 26.73
CA ASP A 638 21.98 -40.02 28.03
C ASP A 638 20.67 -39.29 28.41
N LEU A 639 19.67 -40.06 28.82
CA LEU A 639 18.34 -39.56 29.18
C LEU A 639 18.37 -38.78 30.51
N ALA A 640 18.13 -37.47 30.43
CA ALA A 640 18.09 -36.58 31.58
C ALA A 640 16.69 -36.46 32.19
N GLN A 641 16.62 -36.52 33.53
CA GLN A 641 15.38 -36.30 34.27
C GLN A 641 14.89 -34.85 34.09
N GLN A 642 13.66 -34.68 33.63
CA GLN A 642 13.12 -33.37 33.27
C GLN A 642 12.66 -32.59 34.51
N ARG A 643 13.03 -31.32 34.60
CA ARG A 643 12.71 -30.37 35.68
C ARG A 643 11.30 -29.80 35.49
N HIS A 644 10.31 -30.66 35.68
CA HIS A 644 8.90 -30.35 35.51
C HIS A 644 8.08 -31.14 36.55
N GLU A 645 6.87 -30.65 36.91
CA GLU A 645 6.02 -31.25 37.95
C GLU A 645 5.72 -32.74 37.75
N VAL A 646 5.71 -33.17 36.48
CA VAL A 646 5.59 -34.57 36.06
C VAL A 646 6.50 -34.83 34.87
N GLN A 647 7.06 -36.04 34.78
CA GLN A 647 7.86 -36.47 33.64
C GLN A 647 7.02 -36.56 32.34
N PRO A 648 7.65 -36.46 31.15
CA PRO A 648 6.94 -36.30 29.87
C PRO A 648 5.86 -37.34 29.59
N ASP A 649 6.14 -38.62 29.78
CA ASP A 649 5.16 -39.72 29.69
C ASP A 649 3.89 -39.48 30.51
N THR A 650 4.07 -39.07 31.76
CA THR A 650 2.97 -38.82 32.69
C THR A 650 2.21 -37.55 32.32
N TYR A 651 2.88 -36.53 31.76
CA TYR A 651 2.22 -35.34 31.22
C TYR A 651 1.35 -35.70 30.01
N CYS A 652 1.88 -36.40 29.01
CA CYS A 652 1.13 -36.79 27.81
C CYS A 652 -0.07 -37.69 28.15
N ARG A 653 0.11 -38.68 29.04
CA ARG A 653 -0.99 -39.55 29.51
C ARG A 653 -2.07 -38.76 30.27
N LYS A 654 -1.72 -37.73 31.05
CA LYS A 654 -2.70 -36.81 31.69
C LYS A 654 -3.49 -35.97 30.67
N LEU A 655 -3.00 -35.83 29.44
CA LEU A 655 -3.66 -35.13 28.33
C LEU A 655 -4.40 -36.08 27.37
N SER A 656 -4.51 -37.37 27.68
CA SER A 656 -5.01 -38.42 26.77
C SER A 656 -4.23 -38.53 25.46
N LEU A 657 -2.97 -38.05 25.41
CA LEU A 657 -2.07 -38.15 24.27
C LEU A 657 -1.19 -39.40 24.35
N ARG A 658 -0.64 -39.81 23.20
CA ARG A 658 0.47 -40.77 23.16
C ARG A 658 1.68 -40.22 23.92
N VAL A 659 2.49 -41.10 24.50
CA VAL A 659 3.79 -40.73 25.09
C VAL A 659 4.72 -40.13 24.03
N PRO A 660 5.72 -39.31 24.40
CA PRO A 660 6.60 -38.69 23.42
C PRO A 660 7.34 -39.70 22.53
N LEU A 661 7.50 -39.36 21.26
CA LEU A 661 8.29 -40.16 20.33
C LEU A 661 9.78 -39.85 20.52
N ALA A 662 10.58 -40.83 20.92
CA ALA A 662 12.04 -40.69 21.02
C ALA A 662 12.67 -40.82 19.62
N VAL A 663 13.51 -39.86 19.23
CA VAL A 663 14.17 -39.82 17.92
C VAL A 663 15.61 -39.32 17.97
N SER A 664 16.46 -39.88 17.10
CA SER A 664 17.81 -39.39 16.84
C SER A 664 18.04 -39.19 15.34
N VAL A 665 18.14 -37.93 14.93
CA VAL A 665 18.57 -37.57 13.56
C VAL A 665 19.98 -38.10 13.28
N LYS A 666 20.89 -38.01 14.25
CA LYS A 666 22.29 -38.45 14.14
C LYS A 666 22.44 -39.95 13.86
N ARG A 667 21.47 -40.77 14.25
CA ARG A 667 21.43 -42.22 13.96
C ARG A 667 20.44 -42.63 12.86
N GLY A 668 19.67 -41.70 12.30
CA GLY A 668 18.53 -42.00 11.42
C GLY A 668 17.33 -42.66 12.14
N GLU A 669 17.34 -42.71 13.48
CA GLU A 669 16.30 -43.30 14.31
C GLU A 669 15.10 -42.34 14.41
N LEU A 670 14.30 -42.22 13.34
CA LEU A 670 13.20 -41.25 13.23
C LEU A 670 11.79 -41.81 13.56
N ALA A 671 11.69 -43.12 13.85
CA ALA A 671 10.50 -43.79 14.40
C ALA A 671 9.15 -43.41 13.73
N ASP A 672 9.11 -43.39 12.39
CA ASP A 672 7.96 -43.03 11.55
C ASP A 672 7.34 -41.64 11.87
N LEU A 673 8.14 -40.68 12.36
CA LEU A 673 7.67 -39.35 12.79
C LEU A 673 6.82 -38.65 11.72
N TYR A 674 7.29 -38.59 10.46
CA TYR A 674 6.61 -37.83 9.41
C TYR A 674 5.28 -38.47 8.98
N HIS A 675 5.25 -39.79 8.78
CA HIS A 675 3.99 -40.53 8.59
C HIS A 675 3.06 -40.36 9.79
N THR A 676 3.58 -40.35 11.02
CA THR A 676 2.78 -40.12 12.23
C THR A 676 2.17 -38.70 12.27
N ILE A 677 2.91 -37.67 11.83
CA ILE A 677 2.38 -36.30 11.69
C ILE A 677 1.26 -36.26 10.64
N VAL A 678 1.45 -36.90 9.47
CA VAL A 678 0.42 -36.97 8.42
C VAL A 678 -0.83 -37.75 8.89
N ARG A 679 -0.65 -38.89 9.55
CA ARG A 679 -1.75 -39.66 10.18
C ARG A 679 -2.53 -38.82 11.18
N ILE A 680 -1.86 -37.99 11.98
CA ILE A 680 -2.51 -37.06 12.92
C ILE A 680 -3.27 -35.95 12.17
N ALA A 681 -2.70 -35.40 11.09
CA ALA A 681 -3.35 -34.38 10.28
C ALA A 681 -4.64 -34.90 9.59
N ILE A 682 -4.62 -36.14 9.11
CA ILE A 682 -5.78 -36.83 8.52
C ILE A 682 -6.82 -37.22 9.60
N HIS A 683 -6.39 -37.68 10.78
CA HIS A 683 -7.23 -38.19 11.86
C HIS A 683 -7.07 -37.42 13.19
N PRO A 684 -7.45 -36.12 13.24
CA PRO A 684 -7.08 -35.18 14.30
C PRO A 684 -7.57 -35.53 15.70
N LEU A 685 -8.72 -36.22 15.84
CA LEU A 685 -9.27 -36.58 17.16
C LEU A 685 -8.33 -37.44 18.01
N SER A 686 -7.44 -38.21 17.37
CA SER A 686 -6.52 -39.13 18.06
C SER A 686 -5.36 -38.43 18.78
N ALA A 687 -5.18 -37.12 18.56
CA ALA A 687 -4.10 -36.31 19.13
C ALA A 687 -4.58 -34.94 19.66
N LEU A 688 -5.89 -34.76 19.88
CA LEU A 688 -6.42 -33.56 20.55
C LEU A 688 -6.28 -33.72 22.07
N PRO A 689 -5.60 -32.79 22.78
CA PRO A 689 -5.52 -32.79 24.24
C PRO A 689 -6.88 -32.91 24.93
N TYR A 690 -6.96 -33.80 25.91
CA TYR A 690 -8.17 -34.18 26.68
C TYR A 690 -9.27 -34.91 25.88
N GLY A 691 -9.12 -35.12 24.57
CA GLY A 691 -10.06 -35.88 23.75
C GLY A 691 -11.39 -35.15 23.41
N PRO A 692 -12.31 -35.81 22.69
CA PRO A 692 -13.48 -35.17 22.08
C PRO A 692 -14.60 -34.75 23.07
N ASP A 693 -14.67 -35.35 24.27
CA ASP A 693 -15.79 -35.18 25.21
C ASP A 693 -15.89 -33.78 25.86
N ARG A 694 -14.95 -32.86 25.58
CA ARG A 694 -14.95 -31.51 26.17
C ARG A 694 -16.19 -30.68 25.81
N SER A 695 -16.89 -31.03 24.73
CA SER A 695 -18.19 -30.46 24.36
C SER A 695 -19.34 -30.81 25.33
N SER A 696 -19.18 -31.86 26.14
CA SER A 696 -20.10 -32.29 27.20
C SER A 696 -19.53 -32.05 28.61
N ALA A 697 -18.20 -32.18 28.77
CA ALA A 697 -17.50 -32.17 30.06
C ALA A 697 -17.11 -30.77 30.59
N SER A 698 -17.53 -29.67 29.95
CA SER A 698 -17.30 -28.28 30.40
C SER A 698 -18.08 -27.89 31.67
N SER A 699 -18.49 -28.87 32.47
CA SER A 699 -19.47 -28.78 33.56
C SER A 699 -19.05 -29.49 34.86
N LEU A 700 -17.88 -30.15 34.90
CA LEU A 700 -17.49 -31.05 36.01
C LEU A 700 -16.13 -30.78 36.68
N LEU A 701 -15.39 -29.72 36.30
CA LEU A 701 -14.26 -29.19 37.10
C LEU A 701 -14.36 -27.69 37.38
N GLY A 702 -15.59 -27.16 37.38
CA GLY A 702 -15.95 -25.92 38.08
C GLY A 702 -17.17 -26.23 38.94
N PHE A 703 -17.09 -26.03 40.26
CA PHE A 703 -18.22 -26.32 41.15
C PHE A 703 -19.46 -25.49 40.75
N PRO A 704 -20.59 -26.13 40.37
CA PRO A 704 -21.80 -25.39 40.07
C PRO A 704 -22.39 -24.86 41.38
N VAL A 705 -22.36 -23.55 41.58
CA VAL A 705 -23.15 -22.88 42.62
C VAL A 705 -24.62 -23.02 42.25
N THR A 706 -25.22 -24.12 42.68
CA THR A 706 -26.63 -24.42 42.41
C THR A 706 -27.54 -23.38 43.04
N ARG A 707 -28.69 -23.11 42.41
CA ARG A 707 -29.66 -22.08 42.83
C ARG A 707 -30.10 -22.21 44.30
N THR A 708 -29.96 -23.37 44.90
CA THR A 708 -30.22 -23.66 46.32
C THR A 708 -29.31 -22.85 47.26
N GLN A 709 -28.05 -22.59 46.89
CA GLN A 709 -27.12 -21.82 47.72
C GLN A 709 -27.37 -20.31 47.65
N PHE A 710 -28.00 -19.82 46.58
CA PHE A 710 -28.41 -18.41 46.47
C PHE A 710 -29.40 -18.02 47.59
N TYR A 711 -30.28 -18.94 47.99
CA TYR A 711 -31.20 -18.75 49.12
C TYR A 711 -30.57 -18.98 50.50
N LEU A 712 -29.37 -19.55 50.59
CA LEU A 712 -28.66 -19.84 51.84
C LEU A 712 -27.52 -18.85 52.15
N CYS A 713 -27.05 -18.10 51.15
CA CYS A 713 -26.22 -16.91 51.35
C CYS A 713 -27.08 -15.62 51.50
N ALA A 714 -28.31 -15.60 50.96
CA ALA A 714 -29.24 -14.48 51.12
C ALA A 714 -29.66 -14.21 52.58
N SER A 715 -29.53 -15.20 53.48
CA SER A 715 -29.80 -15.05 54.92
C SER A 715 -28.63 -14.46 55.71
N ALA A 716 -27.42 -14.37 55.14
CA ALA A 716 -26.24 -13.77 55.77
C ALA A 716 -25.96 -12.32 55.34
N GLY A 717 -26.63 -11.84 54.27
CA GLY A 717 -26.50 -10.47 53.76
C GLY A 717 -27.46 -9.43 54.37
N LEU A 718 -28.22 -9.80 55.40
CA LEU A 718 -29.40 -9.06 55.87
C LEU A 718 -29.20 -8.27 57.18
N THR A 719 -27.97 -8.18 57.69
CA THR A 719 -27.62 -7.46 58.93
C THR A 719 -26.66 -6.29 58.76
N ALA A 720 -25.97 -6.16 57.62
CA ALA A 720 -25.01 -5.07 57.37
C ALA A 720 -25.60 -3.87 56.57
N THR A 721 -26.62 -4.10 55.74
CA THR A 721 -27.20 -3.10 54.83
C THR A 721 -28.27 -2.22 55.47
N VAL A 722 -28.82 -2.62 56.63
CA VAL A 722 -29.87 -1.87 57.35
C VAL A 722 -29.30 -0.65 58.09
N ALA A 723 -28.04 -0.69 58.52
CA ALA A 723 -27.44 0.34 59.39
C ALA A 723 -27.11 1.67 58.68
N VAL A 724 -26.73 1.63 57.40
CA VAL A 724 -26.22 2.83 56.68
C VAL A 724 -27.34 3.58 55.94
N GLY A 725 -28.33 2.88 55.38
CA GLY A 725 -29.45 3.51 54.66
C GLY A 725 -30.35 4.38 55.56
N LEU A 726 -30.53 3.99 56.82
CA LEU A 726 -31.43 4.66 57.77
C LEU A 726 -30.96 6.06 58.24
N VAL A 727 -29.66 6.36 58.13
CA VAL A 727 -29.08 7.65 58.53
C VAL A 727 -29.08 8.68 57.38
N TRP A 728 -29.03 8.21 56.12
CA TRP A 728 -29.06 9.10 54.95
C TRP A 728 -30.48 9.38 54.43
N TRP A 729 -31.42 8.44 54.59
CA TRP A 729 -32.80 8.65 54.13
C TRP A 729 -33.64 9.58 55.02
N THR A 730 -33.13 9.96 56.19
CA THR A 730 -33.81 10.80 57.20
C THR A 730 -33.48 12.30 57.12
N ARG A 731 -32.76 12.77 56.08
CA ARG A 731 -32.33 14.18 55.98
C ARG A 731 -32.62 14.91 54.66
N ALA A 732 -33.36 14.33 53.72
CA ALA A 732 -33.50 14.88 52.36
C ALA A 732 -34.89 14.74 51.69
N ARG A 733 -36.02 14.80 52.43
CA ARG A 733 -37.34 15.11 51.83
C ARG A 733 -38.27 15.87 52.79
N ILE A 734 -39.22 16.59 52.17
CA ILE A 734 -40.31 17.37 52.78
C ILE A 734 -39.86 18.69 53.42
N VAL A 735 -39.75 19.71 52.57
CA VAL A 735 -40.01 21.11 52.96
C VAL A 735 -41.50 21.39 52.71
N THR A 736 -42.22 21.74 53.78
CA THR A 736 -43.56 22.38 53.80
C THR A 736 -44.83 21.61 53.35
N HIS A 737 -45.95 22.07 53.94
CA HIS A 737 -47.38 21.80 53.66
C HIS A 737 -47.94 20.40 54.02
N ALA A 738 -49.08 20.29 54.74
CA ALA A 738 -49.83 21.30 55.51
C ALA A 738 -50.83 20.66 56.51
N ALA A 739 -51.12 21.39 57.61
CA ALA A 739 -52.33 21.35 58.47
C ALA A 739 -52.82 20.02 59.11
N GLY A 740 -53.44 20.06 60.31
CA GLY A 740 -54.05 18.84 60.87
C GLY A 740 -54.80 18.88 62.21
N GLY A 741 -54.35 19.63 63.23
CA GLY A 741 -55.08 19.84 64.51
C GLY A 741 -55.24 18.63 65.48
N GLY A 742 -55.50 18.91 66.77
CA GLY A 742 -55.94 17.91 67.76
C GLY A 742 -55.13 17.87 69.09
N ALA A 743 -55.61 18.58 70.11
CA ALA A 743 -55.07 18.62 71.49
C ALA A 743 -55.62 17.42 72.35
N PRO A 744 -55.34 17.25 73.68
CA PRO A 744 -54.67 18.17 74.62
C PRO A 744 -53.73 17.60 75.72
N ALA A 745 -53.05 18.53 76.42
CA ALA A 745 -52.48 18.48 77.79
C ALA A 745 -51.29 17.52 78.13
N GLY A 746 -50.29 17.91 78.94
CA GLY A 746 -49.99 19.26 79.48
C GLY A 746 -48.93 19.34 80.60
N SER A 747 -48.57 20.59 80.96
CA SER A 747 -47.79 21.08 82.14
C SER A 747 -46.23 21.11 82.11
N GLY A 748 -45.67 22.29 82.45
CA GLY A 748 -44.29 22.57 82.93
C GLY A 748 -43.12 22.59 81.91
N GLY A 749 -42.16 23.54 81.92
CA GLY A 749 -42.07 24.84 82.62
C GLY A 749 -40.63 25.39 82.77
N ALA A 750 -40.31 26.56 82.17
CA ALA A 750 -39.05 27.34 82.26
C ALA A 750 -37.73 26.63 81.78
N GLY A 751 -36.64 27.33 81.42
CA GLY A 751 -36.45 28.77 81.12
C GLY A 751 -34.98 29.24 81.20
N GLY A 752 -34.54 30.13 80.30
CA GLY A 752 -33.30 30.94 80.43
C GLY A 752 -32.04 30.51 79.63
N GLY A 753 -31.31 31.52 79.12
CA GLY A 753 -29.87 31.44 78.76
C GLY A 753 -28.99 32.04 79.89
N PRO A 754 -27.77 32.58 79.65
CA PRO A 754 -27.20 33.09 78.39
C PRO A 754 -25.73 32.60 78.13
N ALA A 755 -24.81 33.48 77.68
CA ALA A 755 -23.47 33.16 77.16
C ALA A 755 -22.30 33.85 77.93
N GLY A 756 -21.02 33.49 77.65
CA GLY A 756 -19.89 34.37 78.01
C GLY A 756 -18.44 33.81 78.10
N VAL A 757 -17.70 33.85 76.98
CA VAL A 757 -16.26 34.25 76.74
C VAL A 757 -15.08 34.01 77.75
N VAL A 758 -13.87 33.81 77.17
CA VAL A 758 -12.46 33.99 77.69
C VAL A 758 -11.75 32.88 78.50
N GLY A 759 -10.87 32.13 77.81
CA GLY A 759 -9.38 32.21 77.90
C GLY A 759 -8.58 31.78 79.15
N GLY A 760 -7.51 30.99 78.95
CA GLY A 760 -6.43 30.72 79.94
C GLY A 760 -5.65 29.42 79.67
N ALA A 761 -4.34 29.35 79.97
CA ALA A 761 -3.47 28.19 79.66
C ALA A 761 -2.38 27.92 80.73
N SER A 762 -1.90 26.67 80.89
CA SER A 762 -0.53 26.29 81.36
C SER A 762 -0.31 24.79 81.73
N LYS A 763 0.90 24.24 81.46
CA LYS A 763 1.57 23.01 82.02
C LYS A 763 0.98 21.63 81.62
N GLY A 764 1.75 20.52 81.51
CA GLY A 764 3.22 20.31 81.46
C GLY A 764 3.70 18.86 81.76
N LEU A 765 4.93 18.49 81.33
CA LEU A 765 5.71 17.22 81.57
C LEU A 765 5.18 15.93 80.87
N ILE A 766 5.94 14.89 80.46
CA ILE A 766 7.37 14.53 80.17
C ILE A 766 7.33 13.20 79.34
N GLY A 767 8.29 12.59 78.62
CA GLY A 767 9.75 12.65 78.30
C GLY A 767 10.10 11.31 77.55
N TRP A 768 11.32 10.86 77.17
CA TRP A 768 12.71 11.36 77.08
C TRP A 768 13.58 10.36 76.24
N LEU A 769 14.89 10.59 76.02
CA LEU A 769 15.88 9.84 75.17
C LEU A 769 15.62 9.83 73.63
N GLY A 770 16.57 10.10 72.72
CA GLY A 770 17.96 10.65 72.79
C GLY A 770 18.59 10.65 71.37
N SER A 771 18.97 11.80 70.76
CA SER A 771 20.29 12.48 70.77
C SER A 771 21.41 11.71 70.03
N LEU A 772 22.31 12.28 69.19
CA LEU A 772 23.00 13.59 69.14
C LEU A 772 23.02 14.18 67.68
N ARG A 773 22.82 15.49 67.42
CA ARG A 773 23.77 16.66 67.38
C ARG A 773 24.69 16.77 66.13
N THR A 774 25.10 17.93 65.56
CA THR A 774 24.77 19.41 65.61
C THR A 774 25.58 20.13 64.47
N GLU A 775 25.76 21.46 64.23
CA GLU A 775 25.37 22.79 64.82
C GLU A 775 25.53 23.97 63.78
N THR A 776 24.44 24.66 63.34
CA THR A 776 24.32 26.17 63.24
C THR A 776 25.27 27.03 62.32
N PRO A 777 25.15 28.40 62.19
CA PRO A 777 24.04 29.38 62.42
C PRO A 777 23.79 30.49 61.33
N ILE A 778 22.52 30.94 61.25
CA ILE A 778 21.95 32.32 61.24
C ILE A 778 22.82 33.57 60.91
N MET A 779 22.33 34.48 60.03
CA MET A 779 22.35 35.96 60.22
C MET A 779 21.29 36.71 59.37
N ASN A 780 21.13 38.05 59.55
CA ASN A 780 20.00 38.85 59.03
C ASN A 780 20.36 40.35 58.81
N ALA A 781 19.57 41.06 58.00
CA ALA A 781 19.41 42.54 57.88
C ALA A 781 20.30 43.42 56.93
N GLU A 782 19.59 44.21 56.11
CA GLU A 782 19.78 45.61 55.62
C GLU A 782 20.96 46.14 54.76
N MET A 783 20.58 47.13 53.93
CA MET A 783 21.25 48.42 53.58
C MET A 783 21.61 48.73 52.10
N LEU A 784 21.74 50.04 51.84
CA LEU A 784 21.60 50.76 50.57
C LEU A 784 22.88 50.93 49.72
N ALA A 785 22.69 50.85 48.39
CA ALA A 785 23.18 51.74 47.33
C ALA A 785 24.69 51.89 46.99
N ALA A 786 24.93 52.21 45.70
CA ALA A 786 25.85 53.24 45.16
C ALA A 786 26.85 52.83 44.03
N LEU A 787 26.61 53.39 42.83
CA LEU A 787 27.56 53.95 41.85
C LEU A 787 28.43 53.06 40.91
N GLY A 788 28.49 53.53 39.65
CA GLY A 788 29.53 53.24 38.64
C GLY A 788 29.20 52.12 37.64
N GLY A 789 29.31 52.29 36.32
CA GLY A 789 29.54 53.48 35.47
C GLY A 789 29.30 53.08 34.01
N ILE A 790 28.48 53.81 33.25
CA ILE A 790 28.90 54.75 32.20
C ILE A 790 29.93 54.18 31.21
N ASP A 791 29.50 53.97 29.97
CA ASP A 791 30.14 54.63 28.82
C ASP A 791 29.12 54.90 27.69
N THR A 792 28.90 56.19 27.41
CA THR A 792 28.45 56.70 26.11
C THR A 792 29.70 56.96 25.26
N VAL A 793 29.74 57.14 23.94
CA VAL A 793 29.02 57.99 22.96
C VAL A 793 29.54 57.56 21.55
N PRO A 794 29.24 58.22 20.40
CA PRO A 794 28.15 59.14 20.05
C PRO A 794 27.38 58.75 18.77
N PHE A 795 26.24 59.40 18.55
CA PHE A 795 25.66 59.58 17.21
C PHE A 795 26.28 60.84 16.57
N ALA A 796 26.65 60.79 15.30
CA ALA A 796 27.25 61.93 14.58
C ALA A 796 26.35 62.38 13.41
N GLN A 797 26.21 63.69 13.21
CA GLN A 797 25.18 64.28 12.33
C GLN A 797 25.75 65.31 11.35
N GLN A 798 25.85 64.93 10.08
CA GLN A 798 26.07 65.77 8.87
C GLN A 798 25.88 64.83 7.65
N GLY A 799 25.43 65.25 6.47
CA GLY A 799 24.90 66.54 6.02
C GLY A 799 24.14 66.32 4.69
N GLY A 800 23.32 67.27 4.25
CA GLY A 800 22.39 67.06 3.13
C GLY A 800 23.05 66.99 1.74
N GLY A 801 22.51 66.12 0.87
CA GLY A 801 22.83 66.06 -0.56
C GLY A 801 21.76 65.26 -1.31
N GLY A 802 21.13 65.86 -2.32
CA GLY A 802 20.06 65.22 -3.08
C GLY A 802 20.59 64.31 -4.20
N GLY A 803 20.11 63.07 -4.25
CA GLY A 803 20.41 62.12 -5.33
C GLY A 803 19.68 60.80 -5.11
N GLN A 804 19.17 60.19 -6.17
CA GLN A 804 18.60 58.84 -6.12
C GLN A 804 19.74 57.81 -6.02
N PRO A 805 19.77 56.91 -5.03
CA PRO A 805 20.52 55.67 -5.12
C PRO A 805 19.73 54.67 -5.98
N ALA A 806 20.40 53.96 -6.88
CA ALA A 806 19.79 52.85 -7.61
C ALA A 806 19.52 51.66 -6.66
N PHE A 807 18.62 50.76 -7.08
CA PHE A 807 18.43 49.46 -6.42
C PHE A 807 19.73 48.63 -6.54
N ALA A 808 20.56 48.68 -5.51
CA ALA A 808 21.65 47.72 -5.32
C ALA A 808 21.05 46.42 -4.78
N ALA A 809 21.13 45.34 -5.56
CA ALA A 809 20.62 44.05 -5.14
C ALA A 809 21.50 43.45 -4.02
N HIS A 810 21.04 43.53 -2.78
CA HIS A 810 21.49 42.60 -1.75
C HIS A 810 20.99 41.21 -2.12
N GLN A 811 21.89 40.33 -2.53
CA GLN A 811 21.59 38.89 -2.64
C GLN A 811 21.22 38.38 -1.23
N PRO A 812 20.08 37.68 -1.06
CA PRO A 812 19.80 37.00 0.20
C PRO A 812 20.86 35.93 0.44
N ARG A 813 21.36 35.84 1.68
CA ARG A 813 22.17 34.70 2.11
C ARG A 813 21.25 33.50 2.28
N ASN A 814 21.16 32.63 1.27
CA ASN A 814 20.48 31.35 1.42
C ASN A 814 21.03 30.62 2.66
N SER A 815 20.17 30.27 3.62
CA SER A 815 20.55 29.45 4.77
C SER A 815 20.82 28.00 4.34
N THR A 816 22.08 27.72 3.98
CA THR A 816 22.56 26.42 3.45
C THR A 816 22.67 25.31 4.51
N MET A 817 21.91 25.40 5.60
CA MET A 817 22.02 24.53 6.77
C MET A 817 20.63 24.20 7.33
N LEU A 818 20.43 22.95 7.75
CA LEU A 818 19.19 22.48 8.37
C LEU A 818 19.48 21.83 9.72
N ASP A 819 18.82 22.33 10.77
CA ASP A 819 18.62 21.61 12.02
C ASP A 819 17.24 20.95 12.01
N LEU A 820 17.18 19.63 12.16
CA LEU A 820 15.95 18.84 12.18
C LEU A 820 15.80 18.14 13.55
N VAL A 821 14.63 18.22 14.17
CA VAL A 821 14.35 17.57 15.47
C VAL A 821 13.12 16.69 15.37
N PHE A 822 13.25 15.43 15.80
CA PHE A 822 12.11 14.53 15.99
C PHE A 822 11.66 14.55 17.45
N ILE A 823 10.41 14.91 17.71
CA ILE A 823 9.73 14.67 18.99
C ILE A 823 8.87 13.41 18.81
N LEU A 824 9.21 12.34 19.52
CA LEU A 824 8.52 11.05 19.45
C LEU A 824 7.80 10.74 20.76
N ASP A 825 6.51 10.52 20.65
CA ASP A 825 5.72 9.78 21.63
C ASP A 825 6.34 8.40 21.88
N CYS A 826 6.59 8.09 23.16
CA CYS A 826 7.16 6.82 23.61
C CYS A 826 6.30 6.15 24.69
N THR A 827 5.03 6.55 24.82
CA THR A 827 4.09 6.04 25.83
C THR A 827 3.51 4.68 25.40
N GLY A 828 2.63 4.09 26.20
CA GLY A 828 1.89 2.88 25.87
C GLY A 828 0.43 2.99 26.29
N CYS A 829 -0.48 2.30 25.59
CA CYS A 829 -1.90 2.43 25.88
C CYS A 829 -2.28 1.75 27.21
N ALA A 830 -2.61 2.56 28.22
CA ALA A 830 -3.29 2.12 29.43
C ALA A 830 -4.79 1.83 29.18
N PHE A 831 -5.47 1.23 30.17
CA PHE A 831 -6.90 0.89 30.12
C PHE A 831 -7.78 1.89 30.93
N PRO A 832 -8.23 3.02 30.34
CA PRO A 832 -9.42 3.70 30.86
C PRO A 832 -10.54 3.96 29.82
N PHE A 833 -10.24 4.02 28.51
CA PHE A 833 -11.21 4.43 27.46
C PHE A 833 -12.40 3.48 27.22
N LEU A 834 -12.47 2.36 27.96
CA LEU A 834 -13.48 1.32 27.82
C LEU A 834 -14.91 1.79 28.21
N SER A 835 -15.03 2.86 29.00
CA SER A 835 -16.29 3.25 29.65
C SER A 835 -17.17 4.22 28.85
N LEU A 836 -16.60 5.11 28.03
CA LEU A 836 -17.38 6.24 27.47
C LEU A 836 -18.13 5.90 26.17
N VAL A 837 -17.59 4.99 25.35
CA VAL A 837 -18.21 4.57 24.07
C VAL A 837 -19.60 3.94 24.26
N LEU A 838 -19.91 3.47 25.47
CA LEU A 838 -21.20 2.88 25.85
C LEU A 838 -22.30 3.89 26.23
N VAL A 839 -21.99 5.20 26.34
CA VAL A 839 -22.93 6.18 26.92
C VAL A 839 -23.72 6.98 25.88
N GLU A 840 -23.15 7.26 24.70
CA GLU A 840 -23.76 8.19 23.73
C GLU A 840 -24.38 7.51 22.48
N GLN A 841 -24.16 6.21 22.27
CA GLN A 841 -24.80 5.43 21.21
C GLN A 841 -26.15 4.86 21.68
N LYS A 842 -27.25 5.53 21.30
CA LYS A 842 -28.63 5.17 21.72
C LYS A 842 -29.24 3.95 21.01
N HIS A 843 -28.42 2.98 20.59
CA HIS A 843 -28.83 1.70 20.02
C HIS A 843 -27.99 0.54 20.56
N PRO A 844 -28.59 -0.61 20.95
CA PRO A 844 -27.84 -1.73 21.52
C PRO A 844 -27.06 -2.51 20.44
N MET A 845 -25.73 -2.44 20.47
CA MET A 845 -24.87 -3.29 19.63
C MET A 845 -24.86 -4.75 20.13
N SER A 846 -24.96 -5.70 19.20
CA SER A 846 -25.30 -7.10 19.48
C SER A 846 -24.13 -8.10 19.40
N SER A 847 -22.86 -7.65 19.51
CA SER A 847 -21.71 -8.58 19.53
C SER A 847 -20.48 -8.04 20.28
N PRO A 848 -19.88 -8.81 21.21
CA PRO A 848 -18.63 -8.43 21.88
C PRO A 848 -17.39 -8.47 20.95
N ASN A 849 -17.49 -9.10 19.77
CA ASN A 849 -16.34 -9.26 18.87
C ASN A 849 -15.86 -7.93 18.26
N SER A 850 -16.76 -6.99 17.97
CA SER A 850 -16.42 -5.68 17.41
C SER A 850 -15.53 -4.86 18.37
N PHE A 851 -15.82 -4.95 19.67
CA PHE A 851 -15.05 -4.31 20.75
C PHE A 851 -13.59 -4.80 20.77
N SER A 852 -13.40 -6.13 20.59
CA SER A 852 -12.07 -6.77 20.56
C SER A 852 -11.22 -6.49 19.31
N ARG A 853 -11.79 -5.82 18.29
CA ARG A 853 -11.06 -5.29 17.13
C ARG A 853 -10.66 -3.83 17.35
N LEU A 854 -11.56 -3.00 17.91
CA LEU A 854 -11.26 -1.59 18.19
C LEU A 854 -10.03 -1.47 19.12
N LEU A 855 -10.06 -2.18 20.25
CA LEU A 855 -8.95 -2.26 21.22
C LEU A 855 -7.60 -2.66 20.59
N ARG A 856 -7.60 -3.46 19.53
CA ARG A 856 -6.37 -4.01 18.95
C ARG A 856 -5.69 -3.10 17.93
N GLY A 857 -6.38 -2.05 17.47
CA GLY A 857 -5.77 -1.01 16.63
C GLY A 857 -5.03 0.07 17.43
N TRP A 858 -5.42 0.27 18.70
CA TRP A 858 -4.87 1.33 19.55
C TRP A 858 -3.54 0.88 20.19
N ILE A 859 -3.52 -0.32 20.80
CA ILE A 859 -2.40 -0.90 21.59
C ILE A 859 -1.08 -1.12 20.77
N ALA A 860 -1.04 -0.76 19.49
CA ALA A 860 0.11 -1.01 18.60
C ALA A 860 0.54 0.19 17.74
N ALA A 861 -0.05 1.37 17.91
CA ALA A 861 0.15 2.51 17.02
C ALA A 861 1.59 3.09 17.07
N MET A 862 1.99 3.80 18.12
CA MET A 862 3.36 4.39 18.20
C MET A 862 4.53 3.43 17.97
N GLY A 863 4.42 2.18 18.44
CA GLY A 863 5.46 1.17 18.21
C GLY A 863 5.79 0.94 16.73
N SER A 864 4.82 1.13 15.82
CA SER A 864 5.04 1.05 14.38
C SER A 864 5.74 2.28 13.79
N TYR A 865 5.44 3.48 14.30
CA TYR A 865 6.05 4.73 13.85
C TYR A 865 7.52 4.85 14.33
N ILE A 866 7.83 4.50 15.58
CA ILE A 866 9.21 4.42 16.08
C ILE A 866 10.02 3.40 15.26
N ALA A 867 9.45 2.24 14.94
CA ALA A 867 10.11 1.23 14.11
C ALA A 867 10.35 1.71 12.66
N SER A 868 9.38 2.39 12.05
CA SER A 868 9.53 2.98 10.71
C SER A 868 10.61 4.07 10.68
N ALA A 869 10.60 4.99 11.66
CA ALA A 869 11.66 6.00 11.80
C ALA A 869 13.04 5.35 11.96
N THR A 870 13.17 4.34 12.83
CA THR A 870 14.43 3.61 13.06
C THR A 870 14.92 2.85 11.82
N LYS A 871 14.00 2.31 11.01
CA LYS A 871 14.30 1.63 9.74
C LYS A 871 14.76 2.61 8.67
N ASN A 872 14.05 3.73 8.53
CA ASN A 872 14.14 4.61 7.36
C ASN A 872 15.01 5.87 7.58
N ILE A 873 15.56 6.10 8.78
CA ILE A 873 16.33 7.32 9.10
C ILE A 873 17.48 7.58 8.13
N GLU A 874 18.22 6.55 7.71
CA GLU A 874 19.31 6.70 6.73
C GLU A 874 18.80 7.26 5.40
N VAL A 875 17.75 6.65 4.84
CA VAL A 875 17.09 7.09 3.60
C VAL A 875 16.52 8.52 3.72
N ILE A 876 15.98 8.88 4.89
CA ILE A 876 15.49 10.25 5.16
C ILE A 876 16.65 11.26 5.11
N CYS A 877 17.79 10.94 5.75
CA CYS A 877 18.98 11.81 5.75
C CYS A 877 19.57 11.93 4.34
N GLU A 878 19.74 10.80 3.66
CA GLU A 878 20.29 10.71 2.32
C GLU A 878 19.45 11.51 1.31
N ASN A 879 18.12 11.34 1.32
CA ASN A 879 17.24 12.08 0.42
C ASN A 879 17.24 13.61 0.68
N ILE A 880 17.32 14.03 1.95
CA ILE A 880 17.41 15.46 2.30
C ILE A 880 18.75 16.05 1.81
N VAL A 881 19.87 15.34 1.97
CA VAL A 881 21.20 15.81 1.51
C VAL A 881 21.31 15.76 -0.02
N GLN A 882 20.87 14.68 -0.66
CA GLN A 882 20.90 14.50 -2.12
C GLN A 882 19.98 15.47 -2.88
N SER A 883 19.04 16.14 -2.19
CA SER A 883 18.18 17.19 -2.77
C SER A 883 18.94 18.42 -3.31
N GLY A 884 20.22 18.58 -2.97
CA GLY A 884 21.03 19.73 -3.35
C GLY A 884 20.68 21.04 -2.63
N HIS A 885 19.75 21.02 -1.67
CA HIS A 885 19.40 22.21 -0.86
C HIS A 885 20.42 22.45 0.28
N LEU A 886 21.22 21.42 0.59
CA LEU A 886 22.36 21.46 1.49
C LEU A 886 23.65 21.19 0.69
N PRO A 887 24.74 21.95 0.88
CA PRO A 887 25.96 21.83 0.07
C PRO A 887 26.89 20.69 0.52
N SER A 888 26.69 20.14 1.73
CA SER A 888 27.34 18.92 2.22
C SER A 888 26.46 18.23 3.27
N ALA A 889 26.79 16.97 3.60
CA ALA A 889 26.10 16.23 4.66
C ALA A 889 26.24 16.89 6.05
N ASP A 890 27.39 17.53 6.33
CA ASP A 890 27.66 18.22 7.61
C ASP A 890 26.76 19.45 7.84
N CYS A 891 26.11 19.95 6.79
CA CYS A 891 25.12 21.02 6.91
C CYS A 891 23.81 20.56 7.55
N LEU A 892 23.52 19.24 7.56
CA LEU A 892 22.41 18.64 8.31
C LEU A 892 22.85 18.29 9.74
N ARG A 893 22.05 18.68 10.73
CA ARG A 893 22.12 18.12 12.09
C ARG A 893 20.75 17.61 12.50
N ILE A 894 20.71 16.51 13.24
CA ILE A 894 19.48 15.87 13.69
C ILE A 894 19.49 15.74 15.21
N GLY A 895 18.43 16.22 15.86
CA GLY A 895 18.12 16.00 17.27
C GLY A 895 16.94 15.05 17.44
N LEU A 896 16.82 14.46 18.63
CA LEU A 896 15.75 13.50 18.94
C LEU A 896 15.29 13.69 20.39
N ILE A 897 13.99 13.67 20.63
CA ILE A 897 13.38 13.74 21.95
C ILE A 897 12.33 12.64 22.02
N GLY A 898 12.52 11.67 22.91
CA GLY A 898 11.43 10.78 23.32
C GLY A 898 10.70 11.40 24.52
N TYR A 899 9.37 11.46 24.50
CA TYR A 899 8.57 11.87 25.67
C TYR A 899 7.59 10.78 26.12
N ARG A 900 7.13 10.87 27.37
CA ARG A 900 6.16 9.95 28.00
C ARG A 900 5.30 10.67 29.03
N ASP A 901 4.17 10.07 29.37
CA ASP A 901 3.25 10.43 30.47
C ASP A 901 3.97 10.79 31.81
N TYR A 902 3.36 11.61 32.66
CA TYR A 902 3.97 12.09 33.92
C TYR A 902 3.73 11.13 35.10
N PRO A 903 4.57 11.14 36.16
CA PRO A 903 4.30 10.40 37.39
C PRO A 903 2.98 10.84 38.05
N PRO A 904 2.08 9.91 38.45
CA PRO A 904 2.34 8.50 38.72
C PRO A 904 2.14 7.53 37.54
N GLN A 905 1.76 8.04 36.36
CA GLN A 905 1.25 7.25 35.24
C GLN A 905 2.37 6.54 34.46
N ASP A 906 3.46 7.26 34.16
CA ASP A 906 4.78 6.66 33.92
C ASP A 906 5.76 7.18 34.99
N ASN A 907 6.70 6.32 35.40
CA ASN A 907 7.70 6.62 36.43
C ASN A 907 9.14 6.40 35.90
N SER A 908 9.33 6.25 34.59
CA SER A 908 10.62 5.98 33.94
C SER A 908 11.37 7.26 33.57
N TYR A 909 10.79 8.11 32.72
CA TYR A 909 11.23 9.46 32.39
C TYR A 909 10.07 10.22 31.73
N VAL A 910 9.98 11.54 31.90
CA VAL A 910 9.00 12.38 31.16
C VAL A 910 9.57 12.76 29.79
N THR A 911 10.85 13.13 29.72
CA THR A 911 11.57 13.43 28.47
C THR A 911 12.97 12.80 28.46
N LYS A 912 13.41 12.38 27.27
CA LYS A 912 14.72 11.81 26.98
C LYS A 912 15.28 12.49 25.73
N SER A 913 15.96 13.61 25.94
CA SER A 913 16.53 14.45 24.89
C SER A 913 17.91 13.95 24.45
N PHE A 914 18.14 13.95 23.14
CA PHE A 914 19.43 13.69 22.50
C PHE A 914 19.86 14.94 21.72
N PRO A 915 21.08 15.45 21.93
CA PRO A 915 21.57 16.66 21.28
C PRO A 915 21.81 16.44 19.78
N PHE A 916 21.86 17.54 19.04
CA PHE A 916 22.14 17.58 17.61
C PHE A 916 23.39 16.78 17.20
N THR A 917 23.23 15.88 16.24
CA THR A 917 24.32 15.10 15.63
C THR A 917 24.20 15.08 14.10
N SER A 918 25.33 15.12 13.39
CA SER A 918 25.40 14.84 11.94
C SER A 918 25.71 13.36 11.66
N SER A 919 25.97 12.56 12.70
CA SER A 919 26.21 11.12 12.57
C SER A 919 24.89 10.35 12.50
N VAL A 920 24.47 10.01 11.28
CA VAL A 920 23.27 9.19 11.01
C VAL A 920 23.31 7.83 11.75
N PRO A 921 24.44 7.10 11.82
CA PRO A 921 24.51 5.88 12.65
C PRO A 921 24.27 6.14 14.14
N THR A 922 24.74 7.27 14.67
CA THR A 922 24.48 7.67 16.06
C THR A 922 22.99 7.95 16.29
N MET A 923 22.34 8.68 15.38
CA MET A 923 20.89 8.91 15.43
C MET A 923 20.10 7.59 15.35
N LYS A 924 20.54 6.64 14.53
CA LYS A 924 19.92 5.31 14.41
C LYS A 924 20.03 4.47 15.70
N GLU A 925 21.15 4.53 16.42
CA GLU A 925 21.27 3.91 17.75
C GLU A 925 20.47 4.66 18.83
N GLN A 926 20.35 5.98 18.75
CA GLN A 926 19.50 6.77 19.65
C GLN A 926 18.01 6.41 19.45
N LEU A 927 17.54 6.29 18.20
CA LEU A 927 16.20 5.81 17.85
C LEU A 927 15.93 4.37 18.35
N LYS A 928 16.86 3.43 18.15
CA LYS A 928 16.78 2.06 18.71
C LYS A 928 16.67 2.03 20.25
N SER A 929 17.08 3.08 20.95
CA SER A 929 16.98 3.20 22.40
C SER A 929 15.62 3.72 22.90
N LEU A 930 14.70 4.02 21.98
CA LEU A 930 13.31 4.40 22.25
C LEU A 930 12.36 3.22 21.95
N TYR A 931 11.29 3.13 22.73
CA TYR A 931 10.22 2.16 22.56
C TYR A 931 8.96 2.67 23.25
N ALA A 932 7.79 2.27 22.73
CA ALA A 932 6.48 2.56 23.29
C ALA A 932 6.20 1.67 24.52
N SER A 933 5.97 2.26 25.70
CA SER A 933 5.50 1.56 26.91
C SER A 933 5.04 2.54 27.99
N GLY A 934 4.53 2.06 29.12
CA GLY A 934 4.08 2.93 30.23
C GLY A 934 2.70 3.50 29.97
N GLY A 935 2.46 4.73 30.44
CA GLY A 935 1.17 5.43 30.35
C GLY A 935 0.15 5.00 31.41
N GLY A 936 -0.76 5.91 31.76
CA GLY A 936 -1.83 5.66 32.74
C GLY A 936 -3.18 6.27 32.38
N ASP A 937 -3.21 7.45 31.77
CA ASP A 937 -4.44 8.04 31.21
C ASP A 937 -4.47 8.09 29.67
N GLY A 938 -4.89 9.22 29.08
CA GLY A 938 -5.18 9.32 27.64
C GLY A 938 -4.34 10.38 26.96
N PRO A 939 -4.39 11.64 27.43
CA PRO A 939 -3.41 12.66 27.08
C PRO A 939 -2.03 12.36 27.70
N GLU A 940 -1.00 13.08 27.24
CA GLU A 940 0.41 12.81 27.57
C GLU A 940 1.28 14.08 27.70
N ALA A 941 2.55 13.92 28.07
CA ALA A 941 3.53 15.00 28.25
C ALA A 941 4.08 15.62 26.94
N VAL A 942 3.24 15.78 25.93
CA VAL A 942 3.62 16.44 24.65
C VAL A 942 4.19 17.84 24.91
N THR A 943 3.64 18.55 25.90
CA THR A 943 4.14 19.87 26.36
C THR A 943 5.60 19.83 26.80
N ALA A 944 5.99 18.83 27.61
CA ALA A 944 7.38 18.65 28.02
C ALA A 944 8.29 18.29 26.83
N GLY A 945 7.80 17.50 25.88
CA GLY A 945 8.49 17.22 24.61
C GLY A 945 8.77 18.49 23.80
N ILE A 946 7.81 19.41 23.72
CA ILE A 946 7.94 20.71 23.05
C ILE A 946 8.91 21.64 23.79
N ARG A 947 8.83 21.72 25.13
CA ARG A 947 9.79 22.46 25.98
C ARG A 947 11.22 21.97 25.74
N ALA A 948 11.43 20.66 25.81
CA ALA A 948 12.72 20.02 25.55
C ALA A 948 13.28 20.31 24.14
N ALA A 949 12.43 20.58 23.14
CA ALA A 949 12.87 20.95 21.79
C ALA A 949 13.29 22.42 21.69
N LEU A 950 12.66 23.31 22.46
CA LEU A 950 13.07 24.71 22.62
C LEU A 950 14.41 24.84 23.35
N ASP A 951 14.77 23.87 24.20
CA ASP A 951 16.02 23.85 24.97
C ASP A 951 17.24 23.27 24.21
N LEU A 952 17.10 22.91 22.93
CA LEU A 952 18.20 22.42 22.09
C LEU A 952 19.07 23.57 21.55
N ASP A 953 20.35 23.27 21.29
CA ASP A 953 21.34 24.20 20.72
C ASP A 953 21.11 24.45 19.21
N TRP A 954 20.06 25.20 18.86
CA TRP A 954 19.73 25.56 17.48
C TRP A 954 20.73 26.55 16.86
N ARG A 955 21.22 26.28 15.64
CA ARG A 955 22.06 27.23 14.88
C ARG A 955 21.23 28.46 14.49
N ALA A 956 21.73 29.66 14.83
CA ALA A 956 21.09 30.92 14.46
C ALA A 956 20.80 31.01 12.95
N ASP A 957 21.83 30.81 12.12
CA ASP A 957 21.79 30.96 10.65
C ASP A 957 21.22 29.73 9.89
N ALA A 958 20.76 28.68 10.58
CA ALA A 958 20.16 27.50 9.95
C ALA A 958 18.64 27.61 9.83
N ALA A 959 18.08 26.95 8.81
CA ALA A 959 16.68 26.54 8.82
C ALA A 959 16.45 25.58 9.99
N LYS A 960 15.27 25.66 10.63
CA LYS A 960 14.96 24.96 11.88
C LYS A 960 13.66 24.22 11.70
N MET A 961 13.65 22.90 11.86
CA MET A 961 12.46 22.09 11.66
C MET A 961 12.23 21.16 12.83
N CYS A 962 11.04 21.18 13.41
CA CYS A 962 10.62 20.23 14.42
C CYS A 962 9.48 19.37 13.89
N VAL A 963 9.54 18.06 14.10
CA VAL A 963 8.54 17.07 13.67
C VAL A 963 8.06 16.31 14.90
N LEU A 964 6.82 16.58 15.32
CA LEU A 964 6.11 15.82 16.35
C LEU A 964 5.41 14.61 15.71
N ILE A 965 5.62 13.43 16.27
CA ILE A 965 4.92 12.20 15.91
C ILE A 965 4.23 11.67 17.18
N ALA A 966 2.90 11.60 17.15
CA ALA A 966 2.08 11.31 18.34
C ALA A 966 0.71 10.71 17.97
N ASP A 967 0.18 9.84 18.83
CA ASP A 967 -1.22 9.39 18.76
C ASP A 967 -2.12 9.88 19.90
N ALA A 968 -1.54 10.53 20.92
CA ALA A 968 -2.23 11.21 22.02
C ALA A 968 -1.99 12.75 22.04
N PRO A 969 -2.93 13.56 22.56
CA PRO A 969 -2.76 15.00 22.77
C PRO A 969 -2.08 15.33 24.12
N CYS A 970 -1.81 16.61 24.39
CA CYS A 970 -1.35 17.03 25.72
C CYS A 970 -2.48 17.10 26.77
N HIS A 971 -2.11 16.98 28.05
CA HIS A 971 -3.03 17.16 29.18
C HIS A 971 -3.60 18.58 29.29
N GLY A 972 -4.67 18.72 30.08
CA GLY A 972 -5.33 19.98 30.39
C GLY A 972 -6.37 20.40 29.36
N ILE A 973 -6.38 19.81 28.16
CA ILE A 973 -7.18 20.27 27.01
C ILE A 973 -8.68 19.97 27.17
N GLY A 974 -9.06 19.13 28.14
CA GLY A 974 -10.44 18.75 28.43
C GLY A 974 -10.88 17.40 27.85
N GLU A 975 -9.95 16.50 27.55
CA GLU A 975 -10.27 15.12 27.17
C GLU A 975 -10.87 14.31 28.34
N TYR A 976 -11.55 13.22 28.01
CA TYR A 976 -12.05 12.28 29.01
C TYR A 976 -10.92 11.38 29.53
N GLY A 977 -10.84 11.26 30.85
CA GLY A 977 -9.87 10.39 31.54
C GLY A 977 -8.57 11.08 31.95
N ASP A 978 -8.32 12.31 31.46
CA ASP A 978 -7.14 13.13 31.75
C ASP A 978 -6.80 13.17 33.25
N GLY A 979 -5.61 12.67 33.59
CA GLY A 979 -5.07 12.63 34.95
C GLY A 979 -4.53 13.98 35.43
N PHE A 980 -4.20 14.88 34.50
CA PHE A 980 -3.69 16.22 34.76
C PHE A 980 -4.60 17.27 34.11
N PRO A 981 -5.90 17.33 34.47
CA PRO A 981 -6.93 18.09 33.75
C PRO A 981 -6.80 19.61 33.87
N GLN A 982 -5.72 20.14 34.44
CA GLN A 982 -5.41 21.58 34.50
C GLN A 982 -4.07 21.93 33.81
N GLY A 983 -3.48 20.99 33.06
CA GLY A 983 -2.14 21.12 32.47
C GLY A 983 -1.11 20.24 33.19
N GLY A 984 0.07 20.11 32.58
CA GLY A 984 1.14 19.25 33.08
C GLY A 984 1.72 19.69 34.44
N PRO A 985 2.29 18.76 35.24
CA PRO A 985 3.00 19.08 36.49
C PRO A 985 4.23 19.99 36.34
N ASP A 986 4.70 20.23 35.12
CA ASP A 986 5.74 21.21 34.80
C ASP A 986 5.24 22.66 34.82
N GLY A 987 3.92 22.88 34.69
CA GLY A 987 3.30 24.20 34.69
C GLY A 987 3.48 24.97 33.38
N GLU A 988 3.94 24.31 32.31
CA GLU A 988 4.10 24.90 30.99
C GLU A 988 2.79 24.90 30.18
N ASP A 989 2.56 25.95 29.38
CA ASP A 989 1.41 26.02 28.49
C ASP A 989 1.82 25.75 27.03
N PRO A 990 1.21 24.77 26.35
CA PRO A 990 1.66 24.35 25.01
C PRO A 990 1.38 25.40 23.92
N LEU A 991 0.38 26.28 24.09
CA LEU A 991 0.12 27.38 23.17
C LEU A 991 1.14 28.52 23.37
N VAL A 992 1.56 28.76 24.61
CA VAL A 992 2.68 29.67 24.92
C VAL A 992 3.99 29.13 24.33
N LEU A 993 4.30 27.84 24.51
CA LEU A 993 5.49 27.22 23.91
C LEU A 993 5.47 27.25 22.38
N CYS A 994 4.32 26.99 21.73
CA CYS A 994 4.20 27.11 20.28
C CYS A 994 4.46 28.56 19.79
N ARG A 995 4.10 29.58 20.57
CA ARG A 995 4.41 30.98 20.25
C ARG A 995 5.89 31.31 20.48
N GLN A 996 6.54 30.71 21.48
CA GLN A 996 8.01 30.78 21.63
C GLN A 996 8.71 30.14 20.43
N MET A 997 8.25 28.97 19.97
CA MET A 997 8.77 28.30 18.76
C MET A 997 8.60 29.18 17.51
N ALA A 998 7.41 29.76 17.31
CA ALA A 998 7.13 30.65 16.17
C ALA A 998 8.05 31.89 16.16
N ALA A 999 8.26 32.52 17.32
CA ALA A 999 9.15 33.67 17.48
C ALA A 999 10.64 33.29 17.28
N ALA A 1000 11.06 32.12 17.77
CA ALA A 1000 12.39 31.54 17.50
C ALA A 1000 12.55 31.04 16.04
N GLY A 1001 11.48 31.10 15.23
CA GLY A 1001 11.47 30.70 13.83
C GLY A 1001 11.45 29.19 13.60
N ILE A 1002 11.05 28.38 14.59
CA ILE A 1002 11.01 26.92 14.57
C ILE A 1002 9.58 26.44 14.24
N PRO A 1003 9.23 26.11 12.98
CA PRO A 1003 8.00 25.39 12.64
C PRO A 1003 7.90 24.02 13.34
N LEU A 1004 6.73 23.73 13.92
CA LEU A 1004 6.37 22.45 14.52
C LEU A 1004 5.42 21.70 13.57
N PHE A 1005 5.99 20.88 12.68
CA PHE A 1005 5.23 19.95 11.84
C PHE A 1005 4.68 18.82 12.70
N VAL A 1006 3.45 18.37 12.43
CA VAL A 1006 2.80 17.30 13.19
C VAL A 1006 2.39 16.16 12.28
N VAL A 1007 2.92 14.97 12.56
CA VAL A 1007 2.43 13.70 12.02
C VAL A 1007 1.37 13.17 12.98
N ALA A 1008 0.11 13.30 12.59
CA ALA A 1008 -1.03 12.81 13.36
C ALA A 1008 -1.24 11.32 13.07
N CYS A 1009 -0.98 10.46 14.06
CA CYS A 1009 -1.01 9.02 13.87
C CYS A 1009 -2.42 8.46 14.07
N GLU A 1010 -3.02 8.02 12.96
CA GLU A 1010 -4.45 7.76 12.84
C GLU A 1010 -4.74 6.26 12.66
N PRO A 1011 -5.84 5.72 13.21
CA PRO A 1011 -7.04 6.43 13.66
C PRO A 1011 -7.10 6.77 15.16
N ALA A 1012 -5.96 6.75 15.87
CA ALA A 1012 -5.93 6.91 17.32
C ALA A 1012 -6.11 8.37 17.76
N LEU A 1013 -5.41 9.35 17.13
CA LEU A 1013 -5.55 10.76 17.50
C LEU A 1013 -6.98 11.30 17.28
N SER A 1014 -7.67 10.92 16.20
CA SER A 1014 -9.09 11.26 15.99
C SER A 1014 -10.07 10.48 16.90
N GLY A 1015 -9.57 9.64 17.81
CA GLY A 1015 -10.33 9.12 18.94
C GLY A 1015 -10.61 10.18 20.01
N TYR A 1016 -9.79 11.24 20.06
CA TYR A 1016 -9.88 12.34 21.03
C TYR A 1016 -10.86 13.45 20.60
N GLN A 1017 -11.47 14.10 21.59
CA GLN A 1017 -12.56 15.05 21.39
C GLN A 1017 -12.09 16.40 20.83
N TYR A 1018 -10.88 16.83 21.18
CA TYR A 1018 -10.26 18.12 20.82
C TYR A 1018 -8.82 17.99 20.32
N GLY A 1019 -8.11 16.90 20.64
CA GLY A 1019 -6.68 16.71 20.35
C GLY A 1019 -6.22 17.07 18.93
N LEU A 1020 -6.91 16.59 17.89
CA LEU A 1020 -6.60 16.92 16.50
C LEU A 1020 -6.76 18.43 16.19
N ASP A 1021 -7.77 19.09 16.76
CA ASP A 1021 -8.00 20.53 16.53
C ASP A 1021 -6.88 21.36 17.19
N LEU A 1022 -6.35 20.89 18.33
CA LEU A 1022 -5.23 21.52 19.03
C LEU A 1022 -3.91 21.36 18.27
N PHE A 1023 -3.60 20.16 17.76
CA PHE A 1023 -2.41 19.95 16.95
C PHE A 1023 -2.45 20.75 15.64
N ASN A 1024 -3.63 20.91 15.03
CA ASN A 1024 -3.81 21.82 13.90
C ASN A 1024 -3.50 23.27 14.32
N ALA A 1025 -4.00 23.73 15.48
CA ALA A 1025 -3.66 25.05 16.03
C ALA A 1025 -2.15 25.25 16.28
N PHE A 1026 -1.42 24.23 16.77
CA PHE A 1026 0.05 24.29 16.88
C PHE A 1026 0.72 24.53 15.52
N THR A 1027 0.28 23.83 14.48
CA THR A 1027 0.83 23.99 13.12
C THR A 1027 0.48 25.35 12.52
N VAL A 1028 -0.72 25.89 12.79
CA VAL A 1028 -1.10 27.26 12.39
C VAL A 1028 -0.26 28.31 13.11
N ILE A 1029 -0.08 28.22 14.44
CA ILE A 1029 0.75 29.17 15.21
C ILE A 1029 2.19 29.16 14.67
N THR A 1030 2.79 27.98 14.51
CA THR A 1030 4.19 27.82 14.08
C THR A 1030 4.40 27.88 12.56
N SER A 1031 3.34 28.10 11.77
CA SER A 1031 3.35 28.14 10.30
C SER A 1031 3.85 26.86 9.60
N ALA A 1032 3.65 25.71 10.24
CA ALA A 1032 3.99 24.39 9.76
C ALA A 1032 2.79 23.70 9.06
N LEU A 1033 2.79 22.36 8.97
CA LEU A 1033 1.68 21.54 8.47
C LEU A 1033 1.34 20.41 9.44
N LEU A 1034 0.06 20.04 9.50
CA LEU A 1034 -0.41 18.79 10.10
C LEU A 1034 -0.68 17.78 8.98
N VAL A 1035 -0.06 16.60 9.07
CA VAL A 1035 -0.24 15.50 8.13
C VAL A 1035 -0.80 14.28 8.87
N PRO A 1036 -2.04 13.84 8.61
CA PRO A 1036 -2.51 12.55 9.12
C PRO A 1036 -1.77 11.42 8.42
N LEU A 1037 -1.38 10.39 9.16
CA LEU A 1037 -0.91 9.12 8.60
C LEU A 1037 -1.72 7.95 9.12
N THR A 1038 -2.15 7.12 8.17
CA THR A 1038 -2.90 5.86 8.39
C THR A 1038 -2.01 4.61 8.36
N THR A 1039 -0.77 4.75 7.90
CA THR A 1039 0.31 3.76 8.06
C THR A 1039 1.64 4.46 8.32
N ALA A 1040 2.51 3.79 9.09
CA ALA A 1040 3.87 4.23 9.34
C ALA A 1040 4.81 4.07 8.13
N ASP A 1041 4.43 3.32 7.09
CA ASP A 1041 5.27 3.11 5.89
C ASP A 1041 5.52 4.41 5.11
N LEU A 1042 4.54 5.31 5.08
CA LEU A 1042 4.59 6.61 4.39
C LEU A 1042 5.41 7.68 5.13
N LEU A 1043 5.87 7.38 6.35
CA LEU A 1043 6.49 8.35 7.25
C LEU A 1043 7.74 9.02 6.66
N SER A 1044 8.57 8.26 5.95
CA SER A 1044 9.76 8.77 5.26
C SER A 1044 9.42 9.82 4.20
N HIS A 1045 8.39 9.56 3.38
CA HIS A 1045 7.95 10.45 2.31
C HIS A 1045 7.39 11.76 2.88
N VAL A 1046 6.60 11.70 3.95
CA VAL A 1046 6.09 12.88 4.66
C VAL A 1046 7.23 13.74 5.25
N ILE A 1047 8.19 13.13 5.93
CA ILE A 1047 9.32 13.87 6.55
C ILE A 1047 10.17 14.55 5.48
N VAL A 1048 10.60 13.81 4.44
CA VAL A 1048 11.43 14.36 3.36
C VAL A 1048 10.68 15.47 2.62
N GLY A 1049 9.42 15.25 2.22
CA GLY A 1049 8.63 16.27 1.53
C GLY A 1049 8.42 17.54 2.34
N SER A 1050 8.12 17.40 3.65
CA SER A 1050 7.97 18.54 4.57
C SER A 1050 9.28 19.33 4.73
N ALA A 1051 10.42 18.65 4.79
CA ALA A 1051 11.73 19.29 4.91
C ALA A 1051 12.12 20.08 3.66
N LEU A 1052 11.86 19.52 2.46
CA LEU A 1052 12.17 20.19 1.20
C LEU A 1052 11.26 21.39 0.93
N GLU A 1053 9.96 21.28 1.23
CA GLU A 1053 9.05 22.44 1.20
C GLU A 1053 9.46 23.53 2.20
N HIS A 1054 9.86 23.15 3.43
CA HIS A 1054 10.29 24.13 4.43
C HIS A 1054 11.55 24.90 3.98
N LEU A 1055 12.57 24.22 3.42
CA LEU A 1055 13.80 24.89 2.98
C LEU A 1055 13.56 25.94 1.89
N GLU A 1056 12.61 25.71 0.98
CA GLU A 1056 12.22 26.70 -0.04
C GLU A 1056 11.40 27.84 0.55
N MET A 1057 10.44 27.55 1.43
CA MET A 1057 9.71 28.58 2.17
C MET A 1057 10.63 29.47 3.02
N GLU A 1058 11.66 28.89 3.63
CA GLU A 1058 12.62 29.59 4.48
C GLU A 1058 13.41 30.64 3.70
N ARG A 1059 13.86 30.30 2.49
CA ARG A 1059 14.46 31.27 1.55
C ARG A 1059 13.49 32.43 1.25
N LEU A 1060 12.22 32.16 1.01
CA LEU A 1060 11.23 33.20 0.74
C LEU A 1060 10.95 34.07 1.98
N ILE A 1061 10.88 33.50 3.18
CA ILE A 1061 10.75 34.25 4.44
C ILE A 1061 11.96 35.19 4.63
N GLN A 1062 13.17 34.73 4.32
CA GLN A 1062 14.39 35.54 4.36
C GLN A 1062 14.39 36.67 3.31
N GLU A 1063 13.79 36.45 2.14
CA GLU A 1063 13.77 37.43 1.05
C GLU A 1063 12.67 38.50 1.20
N VAL A 1064 11.43 38.12 1.52
CA VAL A 1064 10.28 39.06 1.59
C VAL A 1064 9.81 39.39 3.01
N GLY A 1065 10.22 38.61 4.02
CA GLY A 1065 9.57 38.61 5.34
C GLY A 1065 9.57 39.95 6.06
N ASN A 1066 10.66 40.71 5.98
CA ASN A 1066 10.74 42.04 6.59
C ASN A 1066 9.66 42.99 6.02
N ALA A 1067 9.58 43.11 4.69
CA ALA A 1067 8.61 43.97 4.02
C ALA A 1067 7.15 43.47 4.16
N VAL A 1068 6.96 42.16 4.33
CA VAL A 1068 5.67 41.56 4.64
C VAL A 1068 5.23 41.92 6.06
N ALA A 1069 6.13 41.81 7.04
CA ALA A 1069 5.81 42.02 8.43
C ALA A 1069 5.71 43.49 8.85
N GLU A 1070 6.46 44.40 8.22
CA GLU A 1070 6.28 45.85 8.39
C GLU A 1070 4.83 46.26 8.11
N ARG A 1071 4.21 45.71 7.06
CA ARG A 1071 2.82 46.02 6.67
C ARG A 1071 1.78 45.51 7.67
N ILE A 1072 2.05 44.38 8.31
CA ILE A 1072 1.20 43.79 9.36
C ILE A 1072 1.32 44.64 10.64
N HIS A 1073 2.55 44.95 11.06
CA HIS A 1073 2.82 45.75 12.26
C HIS A 1073 2.40 47.22 12.12
N ALA A 1074 2.37 47.76 10.90
CA ALA A 1074 1.79 49.08 10.60
C ALA A 1074 0.25 49.12 10.74
N GLY A 1075 -0.42 47.98 10.93
CA GLY A 1075 -1.87 47.90 11.18
C GLY A 1075 -2.76 48.28 9.99
N MET A 1076 -2.19 48.37 8.77
CA MET A 1076 -2.90 48.87 7.59
C MET A 1076 -3.75 47.80 6.88
N GLN A 1077 -3.42 46.51 7.05
CA GLN A 1077 -4.03 45.37 6.37
C GLN A 1077 -4.05 44.15 7.29
N THR A 1078 -4.96 43.20 7.06
CA THR A 1078 -4.96 41.92 7.82
C THR A 1078 -3.88 40.97 7.30
N VAL A 1079 -3.49 39.99 8.13
CA VAL A 1079 -2.58 38.88 7.71
C VAL A 1079 -3.10 38.18 6.46
N ASP A 1080 -4.41 37.98 6.35
CA ASP A 1080 -5.05 37.32 5.20
C ASP A 1080 -5.01 38.17 3.91
N ASP A 1081 -5.07 39.50 4.04
CA ASP A 1081 -4.98 40.41 2.89
C ASP A 1081 -3.54 40.59 2.42
N VAL A 1082 -2.59 40.71 3.36
CA VAL A 1082 -1.15 40.74 3.04
C VAL A 1082 -0.73 39.41 2.40
N ALA A 1083 -1.22 38.27 2.90
CA ALA A 1083 -0.95 36.96 2.30
C ALA A 1083 -1.53 36.80 0.89
N ARG A 1084 -2.73 37.36 0.62
CA ARG A 1084 -3.34 37.35 -0.71
C ARG A 1084 -2.54 38.18 -1.71
N GLU A 1085 -2.15 39.40 -1.32
CA GLU A 1085 -1.32 40.26 -2.17
C GLU A 1085 0.09 39.69 -2.36
N LEU A 1086 0.65 39.03 -1.34
CA LEU A 1086 1.93 38.32 -1.44
C LEU A 1086 1.84 37.13 -2.41
N HIS A 1087 0.77 36.32 -2.32
CA HIS A 1087 0.49 35.24 -3.26
C HIS A 1087 0.40 35.76 -4.70
N GLU A 1088 -0.38 36.81 -4.95
CA GLU A 1088 -0.49 37.46 -6.27
C GLU A 1088 0.87 37.97 -6.78
N ARG A 1089 1.66 38.65 -5.94
CA ARG A 1089 3.01 39.15 -6.30
C ARG A 1089 3.99 38.03 -6.63
N LEU A 1090 4.02 36.95 -5.85
CA LEU A 1090 4.94 35.84 -6.06
C LEU A 1090 4.52 35.00 -7.28
N LEU A 1091 3.21 34.80 -7.51
CA LEU A 1091 2.70 34.20 -8.75
C LEU A 1091 3.05 35.03 -9.99
N LEU A 1092 2.85 36.35 -9.96
CA LEU A 1092 3.20 37.26 -11.06
C LEU A 1092 4.72 37.31 -11.34
N ARG A 1093 5.54 37.00 -10.34
CA ARG A 1093 6.99 36.87 -10.43
C ARG A 1093 7.45 35.48 -10.91
N GLY A 1094 6.55 34.50 -10.98
CA GLY A 1094 6.85 33.13 -11.39
C GLY A 1094 7.57 32.30 -10.31
N GLU A 1095 7.36 32.61 -9.03
CA GLU A 1095 7.97 31.86 -7.93
C GLU A 1095 7.25 30.51 -7.71
N GLU A 1096 7.97 29.43 -8.00
CA GLU A 1096 7.53 28.05 -7.84
C GLU A 1096 8.15 27.42 -6.60
N THR A 1097 7.37 26.55 -5.94
CA THR A 1097 7.73 25.89 -4.67
C THR A 1097 7.20 24.47 -4.66
N LYS A 1098 7.92 23.57 -3.99
CA LYS A 1098 7.44 22.25 -3.59
C LYS A 1098 6.22 22.40 -2.68
N GLN A 1099 5.26 21.49 -2.86
CA GLN A 1099 4.01 21.40 -2.10
C GLN A 1099 3.76 19.93 -1.77
N LEU A 1100 3.80 19.58 -0.49
CA LEU A 1100 3.37 18.27 -0.03
C LEU A 1100 1.84 18.15 -0.19
N LYS A 1101 1.41 17.17 -0.97
CA LYS A 1101 0.00 16.81 -1.16
C LYS A 1101 -0.25 15.44 -0.53
N PHE A 1102 -1.36 15.32 0.18
CA PHE A 1102 -1.81 14.08 0.80
C PHE A 1102 -3.34 14.05 0.80
N GLU A 1103 -3.93 12.86 0.81
CA GLU A 1103 -5.39 12.76 0.96
C GLU A 1103 -5.82 13.14 2.39
N SER A 1104 -6.73 14.11 2.51
CA SER A 1104 -7.37 14.45 3.78
C SER A 1104 -8.38 13.37 4.16
N ILE A 1105 -8.04 12.60 5.20
CA ILE A 1105 -8.93 11.61 5.80
C ILE A 1105 -9.95 12.23 6.77
N HIS A 1106 -9.82 13.53 7.08
CA HIS A 1106 -10.66 14.25 8.05
C HIS A 1106 -11.80 15.01 7.37
N ARG A 1107 -12.98 15.01 8.00
CA ARG A 1107 -14.14 15.80 7.60
C ARG A 1107 -14.03 17.19 8.24
N GLU A 1108 -13.90 18.23 7.42
CA GLU A 1108 -14.07 19.62 7.88
C GLU A 1108 -15.46 19.80 8.50
N THR A 1109 -15.52 20.43 9.68
CA THR A 1109 -16.78 20.86 10.31
C THR A 1109 -16.67 22.30 10.79
N GLU A 1110 -17.79 22.91 11.18
CA GLU A 1110 -17.78 24.25 11.77
C GLU A 1110 -17.24 24.24 13.21
N GLU A 1111 -17.50 23.17 13.96
CA GLU A 1111 -16.98 22.98 15.32
C GLU A 1111 -15.45 22.82 15.34
N SER A 1112 -14.86 22.05 14.40
CA SER A 1112 -13.39 21.94 14.29
C SER A 1112 -12.75 23.28 13.93
N ARG A 1113 -13.29 23.97 12.91
CA ARG A 1113 -12.80 25.31 12.48
C ARG A 1113 -13.00 26.38 13.56
N HIS A 1114 -13.99 26.22 14.43
CA HIS A 1114 -14.14 27.02 15.65
C HIS A 1114 -13.08 26.70 16.69
N ASN A 1115 -12.87 25.42 17.04
CA ASN A 1115 -11.88 24.97 18.02
C ASN A 1115 -10.46 25.41 17.64
N VAL A 1116 -10.06 25.26 16.37
CA VAL A 1116 -8.74 25.70 15.87
C VAL A 1116 -8.55 27.21 16.08
N ARG A 1117 -9.55 28.05 15.73
CA ARG A 1117 -9.47 29.50 15.97
C ARG A 1117 -9.37 29.83 17.46
N VAL A 1118 -10.19 29.20 18.30
CA VAL A 1118 -10.14 29.37 19.77
C VAL A 1118 -8.75 29.05 20.32
N PHE A 1119 -8.10 27.97 19.89
CA PHE A 1119 -6.75 27.63 20.32
C PHE A 1119 -5.67 28.61 19.77
N VAL A 1120 -5.80 29.08 18.52
CA VAL A 1120 -4.87 30.07 17.94
C VAL A 1120 -4.98 31.43 18.64
N GLU A 1121 -6.18 31.87 18.97
CA GLU A 1121 -6.48 33.20 19.52
C GLU A 1121 -6.34 33.28 21.06
N ALA A 1122 -6.61 32.19 21.80
CA ALA A 1122 -6.59 32.20 23.26
C ALA A 1122 -5.15 32.31 23.84
N PRO A 1123 -4.91 33.14 24.88
CA PRO A 1123 -3.58 33.34 25.44
C PRO A 1123 -2.98 32.08 26.08
N SER A 1124 -3.83 31.23 26.66
CA SER A 1124 -3.48 29.95 27.27
C SER A 1124 -4.55 28.90 26.97
N LEU A 1125 -4.20 27.63 27.18
CA LEU A 1125 -5.10 26.49 27.05
C LEU A 1125 -6.27 26.56 28.04
N GLU A 1126 -6.03 27.08 29.25
CA GLU A 1126 -7.08 27.35 30.24
C GLU A 1126 -8.12 28.37 29.71
N ALA A 1127 -7.68 29.40 28.98
CA ALA A 1127 -8.59 30.38 28.37
C ALA A 1127 -9.32 29.86 27.11
N ALA A 1128 -8.73 28.89 26.40
CA ALA A 1128 -9.36 28.22 25.26
C ALA A 1128 -10.50 27.29 25.70
N LYS A 1129 -10.23 26.46 26.71
CA LYS A 1129 -11.05 25.32 27.14
C LYS A 1129 -12.56 25.58 27.35
N PRO A 1130 -13.02 26.70 27.94
CA PRO A 1130 -14.45 26.98 28.12
C PRO A 1130 -15.20 27.29 26.82
N GLN A 1131 -14.48 27.56 25.73
CA GLN A 1131 -15.03 28.02 24.46
C GLN A 1131 -15.06 26.90 23.39
N LEU A 1132 -14.54 25.71 23.70
CA LEU A 1132 -14.46 24.58 22.77
C LEU A 1132 -15.83 23.93 22.51
N GLN A 1133 -16.05 23.53 21.27
CA GLN A 1133 -17.28 22.89 20.80
C GLN A 1133 -17.07 21.38 20.60
N LYS A 1134 -17.97 20.58 21.17
CA LYS A 1134 -17.97 19.13 21.03
C LYS A 1134 -18.35 18.70 19.61
N ILE A 1135 -17.39 18.19 18.84
CA ILE A 1135 -17.63 17.68 17.48
C ILE A 1135 -18.58 16.48 17.53
N ARG A 1136 -19.56 16.45 16.62
CA ARG A 1136 -20.60 15.42 16.56
C ARG A 1136 -20.38 14.43 15.41
N GLY A 1137 -20.47 13.13 15.74
CA GLY A 1137 -20.24 12.04 14.79
C GLY A 1137 -18.76 11.79 14.52
N SER A 1138 -18.44 11.19 13.38
CA SER A 1138 -17.05 10.87 13.00
C SER A 1138 -16.23 12.13 12.69
N ARG A 1139 -14.95 12.14 13.10
CA ARG A 1139 -13.93 13.08 12.59
C ARG A 1139 -13.47 12.75 11.16
N PHE A 1140 -13.62 11.50 10.71
CA PHE A 1140 -13.17 11.06 9.38
C PHE A 1140 -14.17 11.34 8.25
N THR A 1141 -13.66 11.48 7.02
CA THR A 1141 -14.47 11.58 5.79
C THR A 1141 -15.27 10.32 5.50
N GLU A 1142 -16.40 10.47 4.80
CA GLU A 1142 -17.21 9.33 4.37
C GLU A 1142 -16.43 8.40 3.43
N LYS A 1143 -15.51 8.92 2.59
CA LYS A 1143 -14.63 8.09 1.75
C LYS A 1143 -13.72 7.19 2.59
N TYR A 1144 -13.03 7.75 3.59
CA TYR A 1144 -12.21 6.96 4.51
C TYR A 1144 -13.05 5.96 5.32
N LEU A 1145 -14.22 6.38 5.82
CA LEU A 1145 -15.14 5.49 6.53
C LEU A 1145 -15.60 4.34 5.64
N GLN A 1146 -16.00 4.59 4.40
CA GLN A 1146 -16.42 3.56 3.44
C GLN A 1146 -15.26 2.66 3.00
N SER A 1147 -14.03 3.16 2.87
CA SER A 1147 -12.83 2.32 2.69
C SER A 1147 -12.68 1.34 3.87
N ARG A 1148 -12.77 1.85 5.11
CA ARG A 1148 -12.73 1.02 6.33
C ARG A 1148 -13.98 0.13 6.50
N TYR A 1149 -15.13 0.51 5.93
CA TYR A 1149 -16.37 -0.26 6.00
C TYR A 1149 -16.41 -1.38 4.96
N ASN A 1150 -15.98 -1.15 3.72
CA ASN A 1150 -15.92 -2.16 2.66
C ASN A 1150 -14.91 -3.27 3.01
N SER A 1151 -13.74 -2.88 3.53
CA SER A 1151 -12.76 -3.83 4.13
C SER A 1151 -13.30 -4.57 5.39
N SER A 1152 -14.38 -4.07 6.00
CA SER A 1152 -15.12 -4.76 7.07
C SER A 1152 -16.32 -5.59 6.59
N PHE A 1153 -16.98 -5.20 5.49
CA PHE A 1153 -18.22 -5.79 4.97
C PHE A 1153 -17.99 -6.94 3.98
N ALA A 1154 -16.75 -7.10 3.48
CA ALA A 1154 -16.25 -8.34 2.86
C ALA A 1154 -16.25 -9.58 3.81
N ARG A 1155 -17.00 -9.54 4.92
CA ARG A 1155 -17.17 -10.60 5.92
C ARG A 1155 -18.63 -10.73 6.42
N SER A 1156 -19.62 -10.62 5.53
CA SER A 1156 -20.99 -11.08 5.79
C SER A 1156 -21.46 -12.10 4.73
N ILE A 1157 -21.87 -13.28 5.18
CA ILE A 1157 -22.33 -14.38 4.30
C ILE A 1157 -23.79 -14.15 3.88
N PRO A 1158 -24.16 -14.26 2.60
CA PRO A 1158 -25.56 -14.26 2.16
C PRO A 1158 -26.22 -15.62 2.47
N GLY A 1159 -27.41 -15.64 3.08
CA GLY A 1159 -28.06 -16.93 3.39
C GLY A 1159 -29.29 -16.98 4.29
N ALA A 1160 -30.09 -15.91 4.40
CA ALA A 1160 -31.40 -15.96 5.06
C ALA A 1160 -32.38 -15.03 4.36
N CYS A 1161 -33.60 -15.50 4.06
CA CYS A 1161 -34.57 -14.78 3.23
C CYS A 1161 -35.82 -14.36 4.02
N SER A 1162 -36.29 -13.14 3.74
CA SER A 1162 -37.65 -12.58 3.95
C SER A 1162 -38.48 -13.03 5.17
N MET A 1163 -38.78 -12.07 6.07
CA MET A 1163 -40.07 -12.01 6.79
C MET A 1163 -40.42 -10.56 7.21
N LEU A 1164 -41.48 -10.03 6.60
CA LEU A 1164 -42.46 -9.02 7.02
C LEU A 1164 -42.23 -8.18 8.31
N TYR A 1165 -42.50 -6.85 8.25
CA TYR A 1165 -43.58 -6.10 8.96
C TYR A 1165 -43.36 -4.55 8.89
N PRO A 1166 -44.36 -3.67 9.13
CA PRO A 1166 -45.00 -2.95 8.02
C PRO A 1166 -44.79 -1.42 7.99
N SER A 1167 -45.00 -0.81 6.83
CA SER A 1167 -45.12 0.64 6.64
C SER A 1167 -46.58 1.12 6.72
N LEU A 1168 -46.79 2.27 7.38
CA LEU A 1168 -48.08 2.94 7.62
C LEU A 1168 -47.88 4.48 7.50
N PRO A 1169 -48.92 5.29 7.23
CA PRO A 1169 -49.02 5.83 5.87
C PRO A 1169 -49.04 7.37 5.76
N PRO A 1170 -48.73 7.93 4.57
CA PRO A 1170 -49.07 9.30 4.21
C PRO A 1170 -50.52 9.43 3.70
N ARG A 1171 -51.12 10.62 3.83
CA ARG A 1171 -52.50 10.95 3.39
C ARG A 1171 -52.63 12.49 3.18
N PRO A 1172 -53.57 13.01 2.38
CA PRO A 1172 -53.60 12.86 0.91
C PRO A 1172 -53.85 14.20 0.16
N GLY A 1173 -53.68 14.19 -1.17
CA GLY A 1173 -54.16 15.22 -2.11
C GLY A 1173 -53.07 15.80 -3.03
N SER A 1174 -53.31 16.10 -4.31
CA SER A 1174 -54.49 15.84 -5.16
C SER A 1174 -54.13 15.84 -6.66
N HIS A 1175 -54.91 15.12 -7.48
CA HIS A 1175 -54.89 15.07 -8.96
C HIS A 1175 -55.24 16.43 -9.63
N PRO A 1176 -55.12 16.64 -10.97
CA PRO A 1176 -54.99 15.68 -12.09
C PRO A 1176 -53.83 16.05 -13.08
N ALA A 1177 -53.66 15.53 -14.31
CA ALA A 1177 -54.51 14.67 -15.16
C ALA A 1177 -53.72 13.69 -16.06
N SER A 1178 -54.44 12.64 -16.47
CA SER A 1178 -54.12 11.58 -17.43
C SER A 1178 -53.80 12.01 -18.88
N ILE A 1179 -53.12 11.14 -19.63
CA ILE A 1179 -53.68 10.40 -20.78
C ILE A 1179 -52.87 9.09 -20.97
N SER A 1180 -53.48 8.06 -21.58
CA SER A 1180 -52.95 6.69 -21.67
C SER A 1180 -53.25 6.03 -23.02
N SER A 1181 -52.64 4.86 -23.28
CA SER A 1181 -53.10 3.79 -24.21
C SER A 1181 -53.12 4.10 -25.74
N SER A 1182 -52.98 3.16 -26.69
CA SER A 1182 -52.48 1.75 -26.67
C SER A 1182 -52.48 1.11 -28.09
N LEU A 1183 -51.77 -0.01 -28.27
CA LEU A 1183 -52.05 -1.15 -29.20
C LEU A 1183 -51.98 -0.99 -30.75
N SER A 1184 -50.81 -1.36 -31.31
CA SER A 1184 -50.55 -2.58 -32.14
C SER A 1184 -51.31 -2.97 -33.44
N LEU A 1185 -50.56 -3.62 -34.36
CA LEU A 1185 -50.94 -4.33 -35.62
C LEU A 1185 -51.38 -3.45 -36.83
N SER A 1186 -51.09 -3.77 -38.11
CA SER A 1186 -50.15 -4.75 -38.71
C SER A 1186 -49.95 -4.56 -40.24
N THR A 1187 -49.10 -5.40 -40.86
CA THR A 1187 -48.96 -5.73 -42.30
C THR A 1187 -48.13 -4.84 -43.25
N SER A 1188 -47.47 -5.56 -44.16
CA SER A 1188 -46.47 -5.25 -45.21
C SER A 1188 -47.15 -4.82 -46.55
N PRO A 1189 -46.47 -4.34 -47.64
CA PRO A 1189 -45.26 -4.95 -48.22
C PRO A 1189 -44.25 -4.07 -49.03
N SER A 1190 -43.24 -4.77 -49.59
CA SER A 1190 -42.33 -4.43 -50.71
C SER A 1190 -41.01 -3.68 -50.41
N SER A 1191 -40.00 -4.00 -51.23
CA SER A 1191 -38.57 -3.66 -51.13
C SER A 1191 -38.07 -3.19 -52.52
N PRO A 1192 -36.78 -2.82 -52.76
CA PRO A 1192 -35.64 -2.64 -51.84
C PRO A 1192 -34.95 -1.25 -52.01
N PRO A 1193 -33.79 -1.01 -51.36
CA PRO A 1193 -32.60 -0.83 -52.19
C PRO A 1193 -31.29 -1.49 -51.70
N ARG A 1194 -30.46 -1.83 -52.69
CA ARG A 1194 -28.99 -2.03 -52.76
C ARG A 1194 -28.18 -2.20 -51.45
N ARG A 1195 -27.45 -3.33 -51.39
CA ARG A 1195 -26.29 -3.55 -50.51
C ARG A 1195 -25.10 -2.68 -50.93
N VAL A 1196 -24.30 -2.23 -49.96
CA VAL A 1196 -22.84 -2.07 -50.11
C VAL A 1196 -22.20 -3.31 -49.47
N VAL A 1197 -21.07 -3.79 -50.01
CA VAL A 1197 -20.44 -5.05 -49.58
C VAL A 1197 -19.30 -4.77 -48.60
N SER A 1198 -19.30 -5.52 -47.50
CA SER A 1198 -18.20 -5.59 -46.54
C SER A 1198 -17.19 -6.66 -46.96
N GLU A 1199 -15.95 -6.27 -47.25
CA GLU A 1199 -14.78 -7.16 -47.26
C GLU A 1199 -13.57 -6.42 -46.69
N PHE A 1200 -12.99 -6.96 -45.63
CA PHE A 1200 -11.63 -6.64 -45.16
C PHE A 1200 -10.92 -7.98 -44.95
N LYS A 1201 -9.73 -8.12 -45.54
CA LYS A 1201 -8.82 -9.24 -45.30
C LYS A 1201 -7.54 -8.73 -44.64
N PRO A 1202 -6.99 -9.46 -43.64
CA PRO A 1202 -5.59 -9.27 -43.27
C PRO A 1202 -4.67 -9.79 -44.40
N PHE A 1203 -3.42 -9.33 -44.40
CA PHE A 1203 -2.30 -9.79 -45.24
C PHE A 1203 -2.56 -10.03 -46.75
N ALA A 1204 -2.29 -8.99 -47.54
CA ALA A 1204 -1.75 -9.13 -48.89
C ALA A 1204 -0.63 -8.09 -49.07
N ALA A 1205 0.45 -8.48 -49.75
CA ALA A 1205 1.56 -7.59 -50.10
C ALA A 1205 1.36 -6.97 -51.49
N SER A 1206 1.93 -5.79 -51.71
CA SER A 1206 2.08 -5.16 -53.03
C SER A 1206 3.41 -4.41 -53.07
N SER A 1207 4.24 -4.73 -54.06
CA SER A 1207 5.68 -4.41 -54.10
C SER A 1207 6.00 -3.06 -54.74
N GLY A 1208 7.17 -2.47 -54.41
CA GLY A 1208 7.82 -1.53 -55.34
C GLY A 1208 8.83 -0.51 -54.79
N LEU A 1209 10.08 -0.65 -55.24
CA LEU A 1209 11.13 0.38 -55.36
C LEU A 1209 11.86 0.86 -54.08
N SER A 1210 13.01 1.52 -54.30
CA SER A 1210 14.26 1.16 -53.64
C SER A 1210 15.06 2.32 -53.04
N VAL A 1211 15.69 2.04 -51.89
CA VAL A 1211 17.07 2.42 -51.48
C VAL A 1211 17.62 3.77 -51.96
N ALA A 1212 17.79 4.70 -51.02
CA ALA A 1212 18.98 5.57 -50.95
C ALA A 1212 19.19 6.14 -49.53
N ASP A 1213 20.36 5.86 -48.97
CA ASP A 1213 21.17 6.65 -48.02
C ASP A 1213 20.53 7.39 -46.81
N ALA A 1214 20.82 6.80 -45.66
CA ALA A 1214 21.19 7.46 -44.39
C ALA A 1214 22.31 8.54 -44.61
N PRO A 1215 22.67 9.44 -43.64
CA PRO A 1215 22.78 9.09 -42.23
C PRO A 1215 22.55 10.16 -41.13
N LEU A 1216 22.26 9.62 -39.94
CA LEU A 1216 22.80 9.96 -38.61
C LEU A 1216 23.15 11.42 -38.27
N GLY A 1217 22.43 11.93 -37.25
CA GLY A 1217 23.08 12.53 -36.07
C GLY A 1217 22.71 13.98 -35.73
N LEU A 1218 22.82 14.42 -34.48
CA LEU A 1218 22.87 13.74 -33.16
C LEU A 1218 22.83 14.83 -32.06
N ALA A 1219 22.46 14.47 -30.81
CA ALA A 1219 22.50 15.34 -29.60
C ALA A 1219 21.53 16.56 -29.58
N HIS A 1220 20.99 17.03 -28.43
CA HIS A 1220 20.96 16.48 -27.05
C HIS A 1220 19.79 17.11 -26.23
N GLN A 1221 19.37 16.45 -25.14
CA GLN A 1221 18.66 17.01 -23.95
C GLN A 1221 17.19 17.51 -24.17
N ASN A 1222 16.19 17.37 -23.28
CA ASN A 1222 16.00 16.81 -21.91
C ASN A 1222 14.74 15.87 -21.92
N GLN A 1223 14.58 14.80 -21.11
CA GLN A 1223 14.20 14.68 -19.66
C GLN A 1223 12.90 15.42 -19.23
N PRO A 1224 12.07 14.88 -18.29
CA PRO A 1224 11.88 13.50 -17.79
C PRO A 1224 10.39 13.07 -17.47
N SER A 1225 10.19 11.91 -16.79
CA SER A 1225 9.04 11.52 -15.88
C SER A 1225 7.58 11.37 -16.42
N MET A 1226 6.57 10.69 -15.80
CA MET A 1226 6.35 9.49 -14.90
C MET A 1226 4.98 9.69 -14.13
N SER A 1227 4.25 8.72 -13.52
CA SER A 1227 4.14 7.24 -13.59
C SER A 1227 2.91 6.69 -12.78
N GLU A 1228 2.67 5.36 -12.80
CA GLU A 1228 2.14 4.49 -11.69
C GLU A 1228 0.77 4.72 -10.97
N ASP A 1229 0.04 5.83 -11.15
CA ASP A 1229 -0.99 6.34 -10.20
C ASP A 1229 -2.29 5.53 -9.85
N GLU A 1230 -2.65 4.42 -10.50
CA GLU A 1230 -4.07 3.97 -10.52
C GLU A 1230 -4.52 2.87 -9.51
N VAL A 1231 -3.65 2.02 -8.93
CA VAL A 1231 -4.09 0.91 -8.03
C VAL A 1231 -3.47 0.86 -6.64
N ASP A 1232 -2.87 1.97 -6.17
CA ASP A 1232 -2.71 2.20 -4.72
C ASP A 1232 -3.94 2.93 -4.12
N LYS A 1233 -5.03 3.09 -4.90
CA LYS A 1233 -6.16 4.00 -4.65
C LYS A 1233 -7.10 3.70 -3.47
N LEU A 1234 -6.75 2.76 -2.59
CA LEU A 1234 -7.36 2.63 -1.25
C LEU A 1234 -6.38 2.82 -0.08
N ALA A 1235 -5.07 2.92 -0.36
CA ALA A 1235 -4.10 3.49 0.55
C ALA A 1235 -4.18 5.03 0.54
N GLN A 1236 -3.51 5.67 1.49
CA GLN A 1236 -3.43 7.12 1.57
C GLN A 1236 -2.23 7.61 0.76
N SER A 1237 -2.45 8.26 -0.38
CA SER A 1237 -1.35 8.80 -1.18
C SER A 1237 -0.70 10.02 -0.53
N VAL A 1238 0.63 10.12 -0.72
CA VAL A 1238 1.48 11.24 -0.29
C VAL A 1238 2.42 11.56 -1.46
N GLU A 1239 2.38 12.79 -1.95
CA GLU A 1239 3.02 13.20 -3.20
C GLU A 1239 3.65 14.60 -3.04
N LEU A 1240 4.79 14.87 -3.70
CA LEU A 1240 5.50 16.15 -3.58
C LEU A 1240 5.51 16.87 -4.93
N LYS A 1241 4.59 17.83 -5.11
CA LYS A 1241 4.43 18.56 -6.38
C LYS A 1241 5.26 19.82 -6.42
N PHE A 1242 5.86 20.12 -7.58
CA PHE A 1242 6.38 21.45 -7.87
C PHE A 1242 5.27 22.28 -8.54
N ALA A 1243 4.99 23.48 -8.02
CA ALA A 1243 3.95 24.35 -8.54
C ALA A 1243 4.17 25.80 -8.10
N GLY A 1244 3.59 26.76 -8.83
CA GLY A 1244 3.48 28.15 -8.38
C GLY A 1244 2.93 28.25 -6.94
N ILE A 1245 3.53 29.11 -6.13
CA ILE A 1245 3.29 29.15 -4.68
C ILE A 1245 1.80 29.26 -4.32
N SER A 1246 1.33 28.40 -3.42
CA SER A 1246 -0.07 28.39 -2.97
C SER A 1246 -0.41 29.55 -2.02
N LEU A 1247 -1.69 29.94 -1.96
CA LEU A 1247 -2.18 30.93 -1.00
C LEU A 1247 -1.93 30.50 0.45
N GLU A 1248 -1.96 29.19 0.73
CA GLU A 1248 -1.68 28.63 2.05
C GLU A 1248 -0.20 28.77 2.44
N GLN A 1249 0.71 28.52 1.51
CA GLN A 1249 2.14 28.81 1.72
C GLN A 1249 2.41 30.31 1.85
N ALA A 1250 1.75 31.16 1.05
CA ALA A 1250 1.84 32.60 1.22
C ALA A 1250 1.32 33.06 2.59
N LYS A 1251 0.24 32.47 3.12
CA LYS A 1251 -0.23 32.67 4.50
C LYS A 1251 0.80 32.21 5.53
N ARG A 1252 1.41 31.04 5.36
CA ARG A 1252 2.46 30.53 6.27
C ARG A 1252 3.72 31.40 6.26
N ILE A 1253 4.18 31.87 5.09
CA ILE A 1253 5.26 32.87 4.98
C ILE A 1253 4.86 34.16 5.70
N THR A 1254 3.64 34.66 5.49
CA THR A 1254 3.14 35.90 6.09
C THR A 1254 3.07 35.82 7.62
N ASN A 1255 2.56 34.72 8.16
CA ASN A 1255 2.46 34.47 9.60
C ASN A 1255 3.85 34.24 10.23
N ALA A 1256 4.72 33.43 9.63
CA ALA A 1256 6.09 33.22 10.10
C ALA A 1256 6.90 34.53 10.11
N SER A 1257 6.72 35.37 9.09
CA SER A 1257 7.33 36.70 9.01
C SER A 1257 6.85 37.62 10.13
N ALA A 1258 5.54 37.59 10.45
CA ALA A 1258 4.99 38.35 11.57
C ALA A 1258 5.57 37.90 12.91
N TRP A 1259 5.63 36.59 13.19
CA TRP A 1259 6.17 36.06 14.46
C TRP A 1259 7.66 36.35 14.66
N ARG A 1260 8.48 36.23 13.61
CA ARG A 1260 9.95 36.44 13.68
C ARG A 1260 10.38 37.90 13.83
N THR A 1261 9.48 38.86 13.57
CA THR A 1261 9.78 40.30 13.59
C THR A 1261 8.96 41.07 14.62
N ALA A 1262 7.96 40.45 15.24
CA ALA A 1262 7.22 41.05 16.33
C ALA A 1262 8.16 41.38 17.50
N PRO A 1263 8.09 42.60 18.07
CA PRO A 1263 8.79 42.87 19.31
C PRO A 1263 8.26 41.93 20.40
N PRO A 1264 9.13 41.42 21.30
CA PRO A 1264 8.71 40.50 22.35
C PRO A 1264 7.62 41.14 23.20
N ARG A 1265 6.41 40.58 23.15
CA ARG A 1265 5.29 41.01 23.99
C ARG A 1265 5.58 40.59 25.43
N ALA A 1266 5.73 41.59 26.29
CA ALA A 1266 5.86 41.44 27.74
C ALA A 1266 4.50 41.11 28.39
#